data_AF-A0A6P4YKU9-F1
#
_entry.id   AF-A0A6P4YKU9-F1
#
_cell.length_a   1.000
_cell.length_b   1.000
_cell.length_c   1.000
_cell.angle_alpha   90.00
_cell.angle_beta   90.00
_cell.angle_gamma   90.00
#
_symmetry.space_group_name_H-M   'P 1'
#
loop_
_entity.id
_entity.type
_entity.pdbx_description
1 polymer ?
#
loop_
_entity_poly.entity_id
_entity_poly.type
_entity_poly.pdbx_seq_one_letter_code
_entity_poly.pdbx_strand_id
1 'polypeptide(L)'
;MRPLVLLGLAAALQVAYAGIGYNVLYQWSEKIHEQGPNVCAVEEVSGTKKQYWTNCRTFWNRQICERQTIIRYECCTGYGQIPGEKGCTTELPLKNIPATLEDTGADTMLLYTTRAGLTDQLENEGAFTVFAPSNEAWAELPQEVIDALVSNVNVELRNALLYHMAEGVEEIKDFSNDRMLRTLYRNSPMRINNYGDSIYTVNCGRILRPNQRATNGIVHIIDKVVTPTTGTIDDFVSNNDRFATLRTAITAAGLSEMIQGEGPFTLFAPTNEAFNKIPPETLNRILGDADSLDALLKYHILDSGFCSAFITRRHKLRTMEGSRVNVSCGRGEVGDEFRVNQEVKIVESDIVTDNGIIHVIDSVLIPNAAKNVAEMSQSVAPPAINEYLSSSGIIDEMAEGGPWTILAPTDQAFEALPADVQSRLATDTAFQKEIIGRHIVEGQLTGRKLIQGQDLRAIDGDTTLRTSLYRKTFCIDNACAYKGDHEANNGAVILIDRVLMPAEGSLWDLIDKDGSFSTLKTAIQTAGLVDVFKNPAVFTVFAPTNEAFENLPAGALDELLANSEDLANLLQYHVIGQMWHRKAMRPNIKYRLPSVQGEKLELVRAKDEESNEYVVTINGKAKITQGETLASNGLLHVIDQVLVPGQKGRNGAAGAGEGEGNNLISVINGAGETVEGGAGGEGSVSVGGGGGGEGGSVIVGGGEGASNVVTGDGGPRVIKVTSRVTLPGSGPSIWDSIDQDADFSILKSAISTAQLEEMLDRPGTYTFFAPTDRAFNALPENALPNLLANPEQLSEILEYHVVENVLNSKAVSPGVAIPLATLQGGQVTVRNVNGVVTVNSATVERADLINTNGIIHVIDKVLIP
;
A
#
# COMPACT_ATOMS: atom_id res chain seq x y z
N MET A 1 -0.88 34.08 6.88
CA MET A 1 -1.92 33.80 7.91
C MET A 1 -3.11 33.22 7.14
N ARG A 2 -3.52 31.94 7.22
CA ARG A 2 -3.37 30.90 8.28
C ARG A 2 -3.90 31.37 9.65
N PRO A 3 -4.58 30.52 10.44
CA PRO A 3 -5.71 29.65 10.09
C PRO A 3 -6.72 29.51 11.26
N LEU A 4 -7.94 30.07 11.20
CA LEU A 4 -8.81 30.11 12.41
C LEU A 4 -10.22 29.49 12.30
N VAL A 5 -10.67 29.08 11.11
CA VAL A 5 -12.05 28.56 10.92
C VAL A 5 -12.12 27.02 10.81
N LEU A 6 -11.02 26.36 10.42
CA LEU A 6 -10.98 24.89 10.21
C LEU A 6 -10.62 24.06 11.46
N LEU A 7 -10.26 24.70 12.58
CA LEU A 7 -9.96 24.01 13.84
C LEU A 7 -11.22 23.65 14.65
N GLY A 8 -12.35 24.37 14.46
CA GLY A 8 -13.59 24.13 15.22
C GLY A 8 -14.27 22.80 14.88
N LEU A 9 -14.34 22.43 13.60
CA LEU A 9 -15.04 21.22 13.14
C LEU A 9 -14.23 19.93 13.36
N ALA A 10 -12.88 19.99 13.33
CA ALA A 10 -12.04 18.86 13.70
C ALA A 10 -12.10 18.56 15.20
N ALA A 11 -12.09 19.61 16.04
CA ALA A 11 -12.26 19.47 17.48
C ALA A 11 -13.66 18.93 17.85
N ALA A 12 -14.71 19.38 17.16
CA ALA A 12 -16.07 18.88 17.39
C ALA A 12 -16.22 17.37 17.10
N LEU A 13 -15.59 16.83 16.04
CA LEU A 13 -15.62 15.39 15.77
C LEU A 13 -14.75 14.57 16.72
N GLN A 14 -13.60 15.10 17.20
CA GLN A 14 -12.80 14.41 18.21
C GLN A 14 -13.47 14.41 19.59
N VAL A 15 -14.18 15.48 19.95
CA VAL A 15 -14.99 15.53 21.19
C VAL A 15 -16.25 14.67 21.07
N ALA A 16 -16.84 14.49 19.89
CA ALA A 16 -17.95 13.56 19.69
C ALA A 16 -17.52 12.09 19.92
N TYR A 17 -16.38 11.65 19.36
CA TYR A 17 -15.90 10.28 19.57
C TYR A 17 -15.35 10.03 20.98
N ALA A 18 -14.71 11.01 21.62
CA ALA A 18 -14.30 10.90 23.02
C ALA A 18 -15.51 10.95 23.99
N GLY A 19 -16.51 11.77 23.68
CA GLY A 19 -17.71 11.99 24.50
C GLY A 19 -18.68 10.81 24.49
N ILE A 20 -18.81 10.07 23.38
CA ILE A 20 -19.57 8.81 23.34
C ILE A 20 -18.90 7.76 24.25
N GLY A 21 -17.57 7.67 24.22
CA GLY A 21 -16.82 6.81 25.15
C GLY A 21 -17.04 7.21 26.61
N TYR A 22 -16.81 8.47 26.95
CA TYR A 22 -16.91 8.95 28.34
C TYR A 22 -18.33 8.88 28.94
N ASN A 23 -19.37 9.25 28.19
CA ASN A 23 -20.75 9.20 28.71
C ASN A 23 -21.26 7.75 28.86
N VAL A 24 -20.86 6.85 27.96
CA VAL A 24 -21.16 5.41 28.14
C VAL A 24 -20.42 4.89 29.38
N LEU A 25 -19.12 5.13 29.51
CA LEU A 25 -18.35 4.70 30.69
C LEU A 25 -18.96 5.17 32.03
N TYR A 26 -19.52 6.38 32.07
CA TYR A 26 -20.22 6.89 33.26
C TYR A 26 -21.53 6.14 33.56
N GLN A 27 -22.41 5.94 32.57
CA GLN A 27 -23.73 5.31 32.77
C GLN A 27 -23.67 3.84 33.24
N TRP A 28 -22.56 3.14 33.03
CA TRP A 28 -22.43 1.73 33.43
C TRP A 28 -21.65 1.53 34.74
N SER A 29 -20.85 2.51 35.19
CA SER A 29 -20.36 2.51 36.58
C SER A 29 -21.52 2.71 37.57
N GLU A 30 -22.51 3.55 37.19
CA GLU A 30 -23.76 3.71 37.93
C GLU A 30 -24.47 2.38 38.17
N LYS A 31 -24.56 1.47 37.18
CA LYS A 31 -25.24 0.17 37.34
C LYS A 31 -24.58 -0.82 38.31
N ILE A 32 -23.30 -0.65 38.61
CA ILE A 32 -22.60 -1.45 39.63
C ILE A 32 -22.77 -0.80 41.00
N HIS A 33 -22.71 0.54 41.07
CA HIS A 33 -23.11 1.27 42.27
C HIS A 33 -24.60 1.03 42.62
N GLU A 34 -25.46 0.76 41.64
CA GLU A 34 -26.83 0.28 41.82
C GLU A 34 -26.94 -1.13 42.42
N GLN A 35 -25.87 -1.95 42.48
CA GLN A 35 -25.88 -3.23 43.20
C GLN A 35 -25.43 -3.11 44.66
N GLY A 36 -24.66 -2.07 45.00
CA GLY A 36 -24.11 -1.80 46.33
C GLY A 36 -22.58 -1.94 46.42
N PRO A 37 -21.97 -1.69 47.58
CA PRO A 37 -20.52 -1.77 47.77
C PRO A 37 -20.01 -3.21 47.65
N ASN A 38 -18.74 -3.34 47.23
CA ASN A 38 -17.98 -4.60 47.12
C ASN A 38 -18.69 -5.72 46.33
N VAL A 39 -19.54 -5.36 45.37
CA VAL A 39 -20.14 -6.29 44.41
C VAL A 39 -19.20 -6.45 43.22
N CYS A 40 -18.90 -7.70 42.86
CA CYS A 40 -18.12 -8.09 41.70
C CYS A 40 -19.01 -8.67 40.60
N ALA A 41 -18.63 -8.46 39.35
CA ALA A 41 -19.36 -8.90 38.18
C ALA A 41 -18.64 -10.05 37.44
N VAL A 42 -19.41 -11.09 37.16
CA VAL A 42 -18.98 -12.33 36.54
C VAL A 42 -19.65 -12.42 35.17
N GLU A 43 -18.86 -12.44 34.10
CA GLU A 43 -19.35 -12.71 32.75
C GLU A 43 -19.47 -14.23 32.56
N GLU A 44 -20.70 -14.74 32.49
CA GLU A 44 -21.00 -16.15 32.21
C GLU A 44 -21.31 -16.34 30.72
N VAL A 45 -20.66 -17.29 30.07
CA VAL A 45 -20.83 -17.54 28.63
C VAL A 45 -22.04 -18.45 28.42
N SER A 46 -23.10 -17.89 27.81
CA SER A 46 -24.41 -18.54 27.67
C SER A 46 -24.32 -19.96 27.10
N GLY A 47 -24.92 -20.93 27.80
CA GLY A 47 -24.93 -22.34 27.40
C GLY A 47 -23.63 -23.09 27.72
N THR A 48 -22.76 -22.55 28.57
CA THR A 48 -21.54 -23.20 29.06
C THR A 48 -21.37 -22.93 30.56
N LYS A 49 -20.44 -23.64 31.23
CA LYS A 49 -20.01 -23.30 32.59
C LYS A 49 -18.91 -22.22 32.65
N LYS A 50 -18.48 -21.65 31.52
CA LYS A 50 -17.33 -20.72 31.49
C LYS A 50 -17.72 -19.37 32.10
N GLN A 51 -16.96 -18.95 33.09
CA GLN A 51 -17.12 -17.69 33.83
C GLN A 51 -15.82 -16.87 33.77
N TYR A 52 -15.93 -15.57 33.54
CA TYR A 52 -14.81 -14.62 33.56
C TYR A 52 -15.05 -13.57 34.65
N TRP A 53 -14.12 -13.49 35.60
CA TRP A 53 -14.17 -12.51 36.68
C TRP A 53 -13.53 -11.21 36.23
N THR A 54 -14.28 -10.12 36.32
CA THR A 54 -13.84 -8.81 35.81
C THR A 54 -13.63 -7.82 36.96
N ASN A 55 -12.68 -6.90 36.80
CA ASN A 55 -12.29 -5.93 37.83
C ASN A 55 -13.29 -4.75 38.02
N CYS A 56 -14.54 -4.91 37.59
CA CYS A 56 -15.65 -3.98 37.78
C CYS A 56 -15.49 -2.55 37.25
N ARG A 57 -14.52 -2.30 36.35
CA ARG A 57 -14.24 -0.94 35.85
C ARG A 57 -14.91 -0.59 34.52
N THR A 58 -15.19 -1.56 33.64
CA THR A 58 -15.84 -1.34 32.33
C THR A 58 -16.50 -2.62 31.81
N PHE A 59 -17.73 -2.52 31.29
CA PHE A 59 -18.49 -3.67 30.75
C PHE A 59 -18.99 -3.41 29.34
N TRP A 60 -19.00 -4.47 28.53
CA TRP A 60 -19.61 -4.50 27.21
C TRP A 60 -20.32 -5.85 27.06
N ASN A 61 -21.50 -5.87 26.45
CA ASN A 61 -22.10 -7.13 25.98
C ASN A 61 -21.27 -7.66 24.81
N ARG A 62 -20.16 -8.33 25.13
CA ARG A 62 -19.25 -8.95 24.18
C ARG A 62 -19.63 -10.39 23.93
N GLN A 63 -19.35 -10.87 22.73
CA GLN A 63 -19.40 -12.30 22.45
C GLN A 63 -18.05 -12.92 22.80
N ILE A 64 -18.09 -14.07 23.47
CA ILE A 64 -16.93 -14.93 23.70
C ILE A 64 -17.19 -16.22 22.91
N CYS A 65 -16.31 -16.54 21.96
CA CYS A 65 -16.43 -17.71 21.09
C CYS A 65 -17.84 -17.86 20.49
N GLU A 66 -18.32 -16.77 19.88
CA GLU A 66 -19.63 -16.64 19.21
C GLU A 66 -20.86 -16.87 20.13
N ARG A 67 -20.68 -16.91 21.45
CA ARG A 67 -21.75 -16.99 22.45
C ARG A 67 -21.88 -15.65 23.17
N GLN A 68 -23.13 -15.28 23.47
CA GLN A 68 -23.40 -14.07 24.25
C GLN A 68 -23.01 -14.28 25.72
N THR A 69 -22.40 -13.28 26.35
CA THR A 69 -22.23 -13.29 27.81
C THR A 69 -23.46 -12.76 28.52
N ILE A 70 -23.82 -13.36 29.66
CA ILE A 70 -24.71 -12.77 30.65
C ILE A 70 -23.89 -12.31 31.85
N ILE A 71 -24.29 -11.22 32.50
CA ILE A 71 -23.59 -10.69 33.68
C ILE A 71 -24.35 -11.15 34.92
N ARG A 72 -23.64 -11.82 35.83
CA ARG A 72 -24.10 -12.11 37.19
C ARG A 72 -23.30 -11.27 38.19
N TYR A 73 -23.94 -10.92 39.30
CA TYR A 73 -23.32 -10.16 40.38
C TYR A 73 -23.17 -11.05 41.62
N GLU A 74 -21.96 -11.11 42.17
CA GLU A 74 -21.59 -11.86 43.38
C GLU A 74 -20.76 -10.93 44.29
N CYS A 75 -20.46 -11.32 45.52
CA CYS A 75 -19.55 -10.53 46.34
C CYS A 75 -18.12 -10.59 45.81
N CYS A 76 -17.41 -9.48 45.88
CA CYS A 76 -15.97 -9.47 45.67
C CYS A 76 -15.25 -10.29 46.75
N THR A 77 -14.08 -10.81 46.39
CA THR A 77 -13.17 -11.55 47.27
C THR A 77 -13.00 -10.85 48.61
N GLY A 78 -13.24 -11.58 49.71
CA GLY A 78 -13.14 -11.07 51.08
C GLY A 78 -14.37 -10.34 51.61
N TYR A 79 -15.50 -10.32 50.89
CA TYR A 79 -16.73 -9.66 51.34
C TYR A 79 -17.95 -10.58 51.32
N GLY A 80 -18.91 -10.31 52.21
CA GLY A 80 -20.18 -11.02 52.32
C GLY A 80 -21.39 -10.07 52.38
N GLN A 81 -22.59 -10.63 52.28
CA GLN A 81 -23.85 -9.89 52.37
C GLN A 81 -24.40 -9.92 53.80
N ILE A 82 -24.92 -8.79 54.29
CA ILE A 82 -25.71 -8.73 55.52
C ILE A 82 -27.20 -8.76 55.12
N PRO A 83 -28.04 -9.67 55.68
CA PRO A 83 -29.46 -9.74 55.35
C PRO A 83 -30.18 -8.41 55.61
N GLY A 84 -30.77 -7.85 54.55
CA GLY A 84 -31.47 -6.55 54.59
C GLY A 84 -30.63 -5.34 54.14
N GLU A 85 -29.32 -5.51 53.99
CA GLU A 85 -28.45 -4.51 53.37
C GLU A 85 -28.25 -4.79 51.88
N LYS A 86 -27.85 -3.75 51.14
CA LYS A 86 -27.69 -3.80 49.68
C LYS A 86 -26.21 -3.90 49.32
N GLY A 87 -25.84 -4.93 48.55
CA GLY A 87 -24.45 -5.21 48.20
C GLY A 87 -23.75 -6.10 49.25
N CYS A 88 -22.42 -5.98 49.33
CA CYS A 88 -21.58 -6.82 50.17
C CYS A 88 -20.87 -5.94 51.22
N THR A 89 -21.56 -5.73 52.35
CA THR A 89 -21.23 -4.72 53.35
C THR A 89 -20.41 -5.24 54.53
N THR A 90 -20.27 -6.57 54.70
CA THR A 90 -19.34 -7.14 55.68
C THR A 90 -18.04 -7.58 55.00
N GLU A 91 -16.91 -7.27 55.63
CA GLU A 91 -15.63 -7.93 55.36
C GLU A 91 -15.65 -9.31 56.03
N LEU A 92 -15.06 -10.31 55.38
CA LEU A 92 -14.90 -11.66 55.91
C LEU A 92 -13.52 -11.80 56.57
N PRO A 93 -13.41 -12.39 57.77
CA PRO A 93 -12.12 -12.57 58.42
C PRO A 93 -11.24 -13.51 57.61
N LEU A 94 -9.96 -13.16 57.48
CA LEU A 94 -8.96 -14.06 56.87
C LEU A 94 -8.87 -15.36 57.67
N LYS A 95 -8.81 -16.48 56.95
CA LYS A 95 -8.58 -17.83 57.49
C LYS A 95 -7.27 -18.40 56.94
N ASN A 96 -6.81 -19.54 57.46
CA ASN A 96 -5.66 -20.26 56.89
C ASN A 96 -5.99 -20.83 55.50
N ILE A 97 -4.98 -21.35 54.79
CA ILE A 97 -5.16 -21.86 53.42
C ILE A 97 -6.22 -22.98 53.34
N PRO A 98 -6.23 -24.03 54.19
CA PRO A 98 -7.26 -25.07 54.14
C PRO A 98 -8.70 -24.55 54.27
N ALA A 99 -8.96 -23.66 55.23
CA ALA A 99 -10.29 -23.07 55.37
C ALA A 99 -10.63 -22.05 54.26
N THR A 100 -9.61 -21.45 53.61
CA THR A 100 -9.80 -20.64 52.41
C THR A 100 -10.17 -21.50 51.19
N LEU A 101 -9.63 -22.73 51.08
CA LEU A 101 -10.05 -23.70 50.06
C LEU A 101 -11.51 -24.14 50.23
N GLU A 102 -11.96 -24.33 51.48
CA GLU A 102 -13.37 -24.59 51.82
C GLU A 102 -14.28 -23.41 51.41
N ASP A 103 -13.96 -22.19 51.86
CA ASP A 103 -14.75 -20.98 51.53
C ASP A 103 -14.84 -20.67 50.03
N THR A 104 -13.86 -21.14 49.25
CA THR A 104 -13.79 -20.92 47.79
C THR A 104 -14.37 -22.05 46.95
N GLY A 105 -14.87 -23.13 47.59
CA GLY A 105 -15.45 -24.30 46.93
C GLY A 105 -14.44 -25.21 46.23
N ALA A 106 -13.20 -25.23 46.71
CA ALA A 106 -12.12 -26.10 46.22
C ALA A 106 -12.04 -27.42 47.03
N ASP A 107 -13.19 -28.02 47.32
CA ASP A 107 -13.35 -29.14 48.26
C ASP A 107 -12.49 -30.36 47.89
N THR A 108 -12.36 -30.65 46.59
CA THR A 108 -11.53 -31.76 46.10
C THR A 108 -10.04 -31.50 46.35
N MET A 109 -9.58 -30.26 46.18
CA MET A 109 -8.21 -29.84 46.50
C MET A 109 -7.95 -29.95 48.01
N LEU A 110 -8.89 -29.53 48.85
CA LEU A 110 -8.82 -29.64 50.31
C LEU A 110 -8.77 -31.11 50.78
N LEU A 111 -9.64 -31.95 50.22
CA LEU A 111 -9.67 -33.39 50.48
C LEU A 111 -8.33 -34.06 50.14
N TYR A 112 -7.77 -33.75 48.96
CA TYR A 112 -6.49 -34.32 48.53
C TYR A 112 -5.30 -33.78 49.33
N THR A 113 -5.29 -32.50 49.66
CA THR A 113 -4.33 -31.88 50.61
C THR A 113 -4.32 -32.61 51.95
N THR A 114 -5.50 -32.93 52.47
CA THR A 114 -5.66 -33.70 53.72
C THR A 114 -5.12 -35.14 53.57
N ARG A 115 -5.47 -35.83 52.47
CA ARG A 115 -4.98 -37.20 52.20
C ARG A 115 -3.47 -37.29 51.97
N ALA A 116 -2.85 -36.23 51.46
CA ALA A 116 -1.41 -36.16 51.21
C ALA A 116 -0.57 -35.69 52.41
N GLY A 117 -1.20 -35.44 53.58
CA GLY A 117 -0.53 -34.96 54.78
C GLY A 117 0.08 -33.56 54.62
N LEU A 118 -0.61 -32.66 53.92
CA LEU A 118 -0.19 -31.27 53.70
C LEU A 118 -0.93 -30.25 54.60
N THR A 119 -1.97 -30.67 55.32
CA THR A 119 -2.81 -29.78 56.15
C THR A 119 -1.98 -29.01 57.18
N ASP A 120 -1.30 -29.68 58.12
CA ASP A 120 -0.56 -29.03 59.21
C ASP A 120 0.43 -27.96 58.71
N GLN A 121 1.11 -28.24 57.59
CA GLN A 121 2.02 -27.33 56.90
C GLN A 121 1.27 -26.09 56.36
N LEU A 122 0.15 -26.30 55.65
CA LEU A 122 -0.66 -25.22 55.09
C LEU A 122 -1.54 -24.50 56.13
N GLU A 123 -1.62 -24.97 57.37
CA GLU A 123 -2.25 -24.25 58.47
C GLU A 123 -1.28 -23.37 59.26
N ASN A 124 -0.05 -23.85 59.49
CA ASN A 124 0.84 -23.30 60.52
C ASN A 124 2.18 -22.77 59.98
N GLU A 125 2.58 -23.11 58.75
CA GLU A 125 3.88 -22.75 58.20
C GLU A 125 3.78 -21.68 57.10
N GLY A 126 4.88 -20.95 56.95
CA GLY A 126 5.24 -20.20 55.74
C GLY A 126 4.30 -19.08 55.31
N ALA A 127 4.56 -18.61 54.09
CA ALA A 127 3.61 -17.91 53.27
C ALA A 127 3.59 -18.62 51.91
N PHE A 128 2.44 -19.08 51.44
CA PHE A 128 2.34 -19.87 50.21
C PHE A 128 1.41 -19.25 49.18
N THR A 129 1.67 -19.54 47.91
CA THR A 129 0.74 -19.32 46.80
C THR A 129 0.23 -20.68 46.35
N VAL A 130 -1.08 -20.89 46.36
CA VAL A 130 -1.72 -22.15 45.97
C VAL A 130 -2.61 -21.93 44.76
N PHE A 131 -2.30 -22.60 43.66
CA PHE A 131 -3.12 -22.63 42.44
C PHE A 131 -4.07 -23.83 42.53
N ALA A 132 -5.20 -23.67 43.21
CA ALA A 132 -6.12 -24.77 43.50
C ALA A 132 -7.02 -25.09 42.29
N PRO A 133 -6.97 -26.30 41.71
CA PRO A 133 -7.92 -26.68 40.66
C PRO A 133 -9.33 -26.76 41.23
N SER A 134 -10.31 -26.28 40.47
CA SER A 134 -11.73 -26.39 40.82
C SER A 134 -12.19 -27.86 40.89
N ASN A 135 -13.33 -28.10 41.55
CA ASN A 135 -13.95 -29.42 41.59
C ASN A 135 -14.24 -29.96 40.16
N GLU A 136 -14.63 -29.09 39.23
CA GLU A 136 -14.78 -29.43 37.81
C GLU A 136 -13.46 -29.87 37.18
N ALA A 137 -12.36 -29.14 37.41
CA ALA A 137 -11.04 -29.44 36.83
C ALA A 137 -10.53 -30.84 37.27
N TRP A 138 -10.80 -31.24 38.50
CA TRP A 138 -10.52 -32.59 38.98
C TRP A 138 -11.44 -33.66 38.35
N ALA A 139 -12.70 -33.33 38.09
CA ALA A 139 -13.67 -34.23 37.47
C ALA A 139 -13.48 -34.41 35.95
N GLU A 140 -12.72 -33.52 35.30
CA GLU A 140 -12.33 -33.63 33.88
C GLU A 140 -11.12 -34.55 33.64
N LEU A 141 -10.40 -34.98 34.69
CA LEU A 141 -9.30 -35.94 34.55
C LEU A 141 -9.81 -37.36 34.24
N PRO A 142 -9.09 -38.14 33.40
CA PRO A 142 -9.37 -39.56 33.23
C PRO A 142 -9.31 -40.33 34.56
N GLN A 143 -10.21 -41.29 34.75
CA GLN A 143 -10.31 -42.04 36.01
C GLN A 143 -9.01 -42.78 36.34
N GLU A 144 -8.29 -43.27 35.33
CA GLU A 144 -7.00 -43.95 35.48
C GLU A 144 -5.93 -43.03 36.08
N VAL A 145 -5.97 -41.73 35.76
CA VAL A 145 -5.05 -40.72 36.30
C VAL A 145 -5.41 -40.41 37.75
N ILE A 146 -6.71 -40.28 38.06
CA ILE A 146 -7.19 -40.09 39.44
C ILE A 146 -6.79 -41.29 40.30
N ASP A 147 -7.04 -42.51 39.83
CA ASP A 147 -6.71 -43.76 40.50
C ASP A 147 -5.19 -43.89 40.76
N ALA A 148 -4.36 -43.55 39.77
CA ALA A 148 -2.91 -43.52 39.93
C ALA A 148 -2.48 -42.56 41.05
N LEU A 149 -2.99 -41.32 41.06
CA LEU A 149 -2.69 -40.32 42.09
C LEU A 149 -3.14 -40.78 43.48
N VAL A 150 -4.39 -41.24 43.64
CA VAL A 150 -4.94 -41.61 44.96
C VAL A 150 -4.45 -42.97 45.46
N SER A 151 -3.89 -43.84 44.60
CA SER A 151 -3.26 -45.10 45.02
C SER A 151 -1.98 -44.87 45.84
N ASN A 152 -1.29 -43.74 45.62
CA ASN A 152 -0.02 -43.41 46.26
C ASN A 152 -0.03 -41.97 46.80
N VAL A 153 -0.92 -41.73 47.78
CA VAL A 153 -1.17 -40.38 48.32
C VAL A 153 0.07 -39.68 48.89
N ASN A 154 1.03 -40.44 49.42
CA ASN A 154 2.23 -39.91 50.06
C ASN A 154 3.32 -39.47 49.08
N VAL A 155 3.24 -39.92 47.81
CA VAL A 155 4.23 -39.60 46.77
C VAL A 155 3.55 -38.93 45.59
N GLU A 156 2.72 -39.63 44.82
CA GLU A 156 2.18 -39.10 43.56
C GLU A 156 1.19 -37.94 43.80
N LEU A 157 0.17 -38.14 44.65
CA LEU A 157 -0.75 -37.05 45.00
C LEU A 157 -0.02 -35.89 45.68
N ARG A 158 0.88 -36.18 46.63
CA ARG A 158 1.67 -35.16 47.32
C ARG A 158 2.54 -34.35 46.35
N ASN A 159 3.21 -35.00 45.40
CA ASN A 159 4.03 -34.34 44.37
C ASN A 159 3.17 -33.47 43.45
N ALA A 160 2.01 -33.99 42.99
CA ALA A 160 1.08 -33.23 42.17
C ALA A 160 0.57 -31.98 42.91
N LEU A 161 0.19 -32.09 44.18
CA LEU A 161 -0.24 -30.96 45.00
C LEU A 161 0.88 -29.95 45.26
N LEU A 162 2.10 -30.41 45.57
CA LEU A 162 3.27 -29.53 45.72
C LEU A 162 3.63 -28.80 44.42
N TYR A 163 3.30 -29.36 43.25
CA TYR A 163 3.47 -28.66 41.97
C TYR A 163 2.47 -27.51 41.83
N HIS A 164 1.28 -27.60 42.42
CA HIS A 164 0.28 -26.52 42.44
C HIS A 164 0.59 -25.43 43.48
N MET A 165 1.75 -25.47 44.14
CA MET A 165 2.13 -24.57 45.24
C MET A 165 3.48 -23.90 44.98
N ALA A 166 3.63 -22.66 45.41
CA ALA A 166 4.89 -21.91 45.42
C ALA A 166 5.13 -21.24 46.77
N GLU A 167 6.39 -20.96 47.10
CA GLU A 167 6.77 -20.17 48.28
C GLU A 167 6.53 -18.67 48.04
N GLY A 168 6.09 -17.96 49.06
CA GLY A 168 5.76 -16.53 49.00
C GLY A 168 4.30 -16.26 48.59
N VAL A 169 3.95 -14.97 48.55
CA VAL A 169 2.62 -14.48 48.15
C VAL A 169 2.74 -13.80 46.80
N GLU A 170 2.15 -14.41 45.78
CA GLU A 170 2.12 -13.91 44.41
C GLU A 170 0.68 -13.48 44.06
N GLU A 171 0.44 -12.18 43.84
CA GLU A 171 -0.87 -11.66 43.42
C GLU A 171 -0.91 -11.50 41.89
N ILE A 172 -2.10 -11.43 41.29
CA ILE A 172 -2.23 -11.23 39.83
C ILE A 172 -1.59 -9.93 39.30
N LYS A 173 -1.29 -8.97 40.18
CA LYS A 173 -0.57 -7.73 39.85
C LYS A 173 0.92 -8.00 39.55
N ASP A 174 1.46 -9.09 40.10
CA ASP A 174 2.84 -9.55 39.99
C ASP A 174 3.01 -10.53 38.81
N PHE A 175 1.91 -10.87 38.12
CA PHE A 175 1.92 -11.74 36.95
C PHE A 175 2.23 -10.94 35.68
N SER A 176 3.32 -11.33 35.00
CA SER A 176 3.65 -10.94 33.64
C SER A 176 3.53 -12.14 32.70
N ASN A 177 3.47 -11.90 31.38
CA ASN A 177 3.53 -12.97 30.39
C ASN A 177 4.83 -13.76 30.49
N ASP A 178 4.72 -15.07 30.23
CA ASP A 178 5.79 -16.06 30.19
C ASP A 178 6.71 -16.11 31.43
N ARG A 179 6.22 -15.64 32.59
CA ARG A 179 6.95 -15.70 33.85
C ARG A 179 7.02 -17.14 34.37
N MET A 180 8.22 -17.66 34.55
CA MET A 180 8.44 -18.97 35.19
C MET A 180 8.49 -18.83 36.71
N LEU A 181 7.44 -19.28 37.40
CA LEU A 181 7.38 -19.39 38.86
C LEU A 181 8.00 -20.73 39.32
N ARG A 182 8.64 -20.75 40.49
CA ARG A 182 9.23 -21.98 41.07
C ARG A 182 8.24 -22.62 42.03
N THR A 183 7.93 -23.89 41.79
CA THR A 183 6.98 -24.68 42.59
C THR A 183 7.66 -25.40 43.75
N LEU A 184 6.91 -25.74 44.79
CA LEU A 184 7.41 -26.54 45.92
C LEU A 184 7.77 -27.98 45.50
N TYR A 185 7.24 -28.48 44.37
CA TYR A 185 7.70 -29.71 43.76
C TYR A 185 9.05 -29.50 43.06
N ARG A 186 10.14 -29.81 43.77
CA ARG A 186 11.52 -29.88 43.23
C ARG A 186 12.03 -28.59 42.55
N ASN A 187 11.46 -27.42 42.84
CA ASN A 187 11.70 -26.16 42.11
C ASN A 187 11.38 -26.25 40.61
N SER A 188 10.50 -27.18 40.20
CA SER A 188 10.01 -27.30 38.83
C SER A 188 9.34 -25.98 38.40
N PRO A 189 9.59 -25.51 37.17
CA PRO A 189 9.01 -24.27 36.68
C PRO A 189 7.51 -24.45 36.39
N MET A 190 6.78 -23.35 36.54
CA MET A 190 5.37 -23.21 36.21
C MET A 190 5.20 -21.89 35.45
N ARG A 191 4.64 -21.95 34.23
CA ARG A 191 4.48 -20.80 33.34
C ARG A 191 3.22 -20.01 33.72
N ILE A 192 3.42 -18.76 34.13
CA ILE A 192 2.37 -17.79 34.43
C ILE A 192 2.20 -16.83 33.24
N ASN A 193 0.96 -16.51 32.89
CA ASN A 193 0.64 -15.50 31.88
C ASN A 193 -0.45 -14.51 32.34
N ASN A 194 -0.38 -13.30 31.78
CA ASN A 194 -1.30 -12.18 32.00
C ASN A 194 -1.59 -11.51 30.65
N TYR A 195 -2.63 -11.98 29.97
CA TYR A 195 -2.97 -11.53 28.62
C TYR A 195 -3.76 -10.20 28.58
N GLY A 196 -4.01 -9.57 29.73
CA GLY A 196 -5.00 -8.51 29.85
C GLY A 196 -6.44 -9.04 29.85
N ASP A 197 -7.43 -8.15 29.75
CA ASP A 197 -8.87 -8.47 29.72
C ASP A 197 -9.38 -9.42 30.84
N SER A 198 -8.67 -9.46 31.97
CA SER A 198 -8.86 -10.38 33.11
C SER A 198 -8.58 -11.86 32.80
N ILE A 199 -7.77 -12.16 31.78
CA ILE A 199 -7.36 -13.51 31.39
C ILE A 199 -5.94 -13.78 31.89
N TYR A 200 -5.85 -14.56 32.96
CA TYR A 200 -4.60 -15.04 33.55
C TYR A 200 -4.52 -16.56 33.42
N THR A 201 -3.34 -17.12 33.16
CA THR A 201 -3.16 -18.57 33.08
C THR A 201 -1.90 -19.05 33.82
N VAL A 202 -1.93 -20.33 34.18
CA VAL A 202 -0.93 -21.09 34.94
C VAL A 202 -0.80 -22.43 34.24
N ASN A 203 0.33 -22.72 33.56
CA ASN A 203 0.45 -23.84 32.60
C ASN A 203 -0.80 -23.99 31.70
N CYS A 204 -1.29 -22.86 31.19
CA CYS A 204 -2.51 -22.74 30.40
C CYS A 204 -3.84 -23.15 31.06
N GLY A 205 -3.85 -23.62 32.31
CA GLY A 205 -5.03 -23.57 33.18
C GLY A 205 -5.37 -22.11 33.49
N ARG A 206 -6.58 -21.67 33.21
CA ARG A 206 -7.01 -20.29 33.39
C ARG A 206 -7.46 -20.07 34.83
N ILE A 207 -7.09 -18.91 35.38
CA ILE A 207 -7.51 -18.53 36.73
C ILE A 207 -8.98 -18.11 36.70
N LEU A 208 -9.81 -18.85 37.42
CA LEU A 208 -11.22 -18.59 37.66
C LEU A 208 -11.39 -17.48 38.71
N ARG A 209 -10.88 -17.71 39.93
CA ARG A 209 -11.03 -16.79 41.07
C ARG A 209 -9.64 -16.43 41.62
N PRO A 210 -9.08 -15.25 41.27
CA PRO A 210 -7.77 -14.83 41.74
C PRO A 210 -7.80 -14.26 43.17
N ASN A 211 -6.61 -14.13 43.76
CA ASN A 211 -6.31 -13.32 44.95
C ASN A 211 -7.11 -13.64 46.23
N GLN A 212 -7.47 -14.90 46.48
CA GLN A 212 -8.16 -15.30 47.71
C GLN A 212 -7.14 -15.31 48.87
N ARG A 213 -7.01 -14.20 49.60
CA ARG A 213 -6.02 -14.06 50.68
C ARG A 213 -6.32 -14.99 51.85
N ALA A 214 -5.28 -15.62 52.37
CA ALA A 214 -5.28 -16.40 53.60
C ALA A 214 -4.34 -15.75 54.65
N THR A 215 -4.43 -16.18 55.90
CA THR A 215 -3.55 -15.70 56.99
C THR A 215 -2.08 -16.06 56.78
N ASN A 216 -1.82 -17.15 56.05
CA ASN A 216 -0.48 -17.66 55.73
C ASN A 216 -0.29 -17.86 54.21
N GLY A 217 -0.94 -17.05 53.38
CA GLY A 217 -0.74 -17.13 51.93
C GLY A 217 -1.81 -16.52 51.06
N ILE A 218 -1.94 -17.07 49.85
CA ILE A 218 -2.94 -16.68 48.85
C ILE A 218 -3.34 -17.90 48.01
N VAL A 219 -4.62 -18.00 47.67
CA VAL A 219 -5.19 -19.04 46.83
C VAL A 219 -5.71 -18.42 45.54
N HIS A 220 -5.45 -19.08 44.41
CA HIS A 220 -6.00 -18.77 43.10
C HIS A 220 -6.71 -20.01 42.57
N ILE A 221 -8.01 -19.93 42.28
CA ILE A 221 -8.76 -21.07 41.74
C ILE A 221 -8.51 -21.16 40.24
N ILE A 222 -8.17 -22.34 39.71
CA ILE A 222 -7.88 -22.58 38.29
C ILE A 222 -8.81 -23.63 37.67
N ASP A 223 -9.03 -23.56 36.34
CA ASP A 223 -9.92 -24.47 35.59
C ASP A 223 -9.24 -25.73 35.02
N LYS A 224 -7.99 -26.03 35.40
CA LYS A 224 -7.24 -27.21 34.95
C LYS A 224 -6.36 -27.74 36.08
N VAL A 225 -6.26 -29.06 36.25
CA VAL A 225 -5.20 -29.66 37.08
C VAL A 225 -3.89 -29.59 36.27
N VAL A 226 -2.91 -28.83 36.76
CA VAL A 226 -1.66 -28.56 36.03
C VAL A 226 -0.58 -29.60 36.35
N THR A 227 0.14 -30.01 35.32
CA THR A 227 1.25 -30.97 35.44
C THR A 227 2.60 -30.28 35.18
N PRO A 228 3.71 -30.81 35.72
CA PRO A 228 5.05 -30.42 35.31
C PRO A 228 5.23 -30.56 33.80
N THR A 229 5.99 -29.65 33.21
CA THR A 229 6.47 -29.76 31.82
C THR A 229 7.53 -30.85 31.72
N THR A 230 7.64 -31.47 30.55
CA THR A 230 8.61 -32.55 30.28
C THR A 230 9.31 -32.30 28.94
N GLY A 231 10.38 -31.50 28.98
CA GLY A 231 11.19 -31.18 27.81
C GLY A 231 10.68 -29.99 27.01
N THR A 232 11.42 -29.70 25.94
CA THR A 232 11.18 -28.63 24.96
C THR A 232 10.11 -29.01 23.93
N ILE A 233 9.77 -28.06 23.05
CA ILE A 233 8.95 -28.34 21.86
C ILE A 233 9.57 -29.43 20.98
N ASP A 234 10.89 -29.40 20.78
CA ASP A 234 11.60 -30.40 19.97
C ASP A 234 11.54 -31.80 20.61
N ASP A 235 11.69 -31.89 21.94
CA ASP A 235 11.55 -33.16 22.67
C ASP A 235 10.14 -33.75 22.49
N PHE A 236 9.09 -32.93 22.58
CA PHE A 236 7.71 -33.39 22.41
C PHE A 236 7.40 -33.85 20.98
N VAL A 237 7.88 -33.10 19.97
CA VAL A 237 7.74 -33.47 18.55
C VAL A 237 8.57 -34.72 18.23
N SER A 238 9.77 -34.84 18.81
CA SER A 238 10.67 -35.96 18.56
C SER A 238 10.17 -37.29 19.13
N ASN A 239 9.56 -37.26 20.32
CA ASN A 239 9.09 -38.45 21.04
C ASN A 239 7.66 -38.90 20.68
N ASN A 240 7.00 -38.28 19.69
CA ASN A 240 5.62 -38.59 19.34
C ASN A 240 5.45 -38.87 17.83
N ASP A 241 5.15 -40.12 17.49
CA ASP A 241 5.12 -40.64 16.11
C ASP A 241 4.13 -39.91 15.19
N ARG A 242 3.08 -39.28 15.73
CA ARG A 242 2.11 -38.50 14.93
C ARG A 242 2.70 -37.24 14.29
N PHE A 243 3.93 -36.88 14.63
CA PHE A 243 4.69 -35.74 14.07
C PHE A 243 5.93 -36.17 13.28
N ALA A 244 6.05 -37.44 12.88
CA ALA A 244 7.21 -37.94 12.12
C ALA A 244 7.53 -37.11 10.86
N THR A 245 6.51 -36.65 10.11
CA THR A 245 6.71 -35.77 8.94
C THR A 245 7.20 -34.39 9.35
N LEU A 246 6.62 -33.80 10.40
CA LEU A 246 7.01 -32.49 10.94
C LEU A 246 8.46 -32.50 11.46
N ARG A 247 8.84 -33.52 12.22
CA ARG A 247 10.22 -33.74 12.70
C ARG A 247 11.22 -33.82 11.55
N THR A 248 10.86 -34.52 10.47
CA THR A 248 11.70 -34.64 9.28
C THR A 248 11.87 -33.28 8.58
N ALA A 249 10.79 -32.51 8.44
CA ALA A 249 10.83 -31.16 7.88
C ALA A 249 11.68 -30.18 8.72
N ILE A 250 11.50 -30.17 10.05
CA ILE A 250 12.29 -29.34 10.99
C ILE A 250 13.79 -29.66 10.87
N THR A 251 14.13 -30.96 10.79
CA THR A 251 15.52 -31.41 10.63
C THR A 251 16.09 -30.96 9.29
N ALA A 252 15.34 -31.11 8.19
CA ALA A 252 15.77 -30.71 6.85
C ALA A 252 15.96 -29.19 6.71
N ALA A 253 15.16 -28.39 7.43
CA ALA A 253 15.28 -26.94 7.48
C ALA A 253 16.37 -26.42 8.43
N GLY A 254 17.01 -27.30 9.22
CA GLY A 254 17.97 -26.90 10.25
C GLY A 254 17.36 -26.13 11.43
N LEU A 255 16.06 -26.22 11.67
CA LEU A 255 15.36 -25.44 12.70
C LEU A 255 15.39 -26.07 14.10
N SER A 256 15.91 -27.30 14.26
CA SER A 256 15.98 -28.01 15.54
C SER A 256 16.65 -27.18 16.65
N GLU A 257 17.80 -26.57 16.40
CA GLU A 257 18.49 -25.73 17.40
C GLU A 257 17.63 -24.51 17.83
N MET A 258 16.85 -23.94 16.90
CA MET A 258 15.97 -22.82 17.18
C MET A 258 14.82 -23.23 18.12
N ILE A 259 14.18 -24.38 17.87
CA ILE A 259 13.05 -24.85 18.66
C ILE A 259 13.44 -25.62 19.94
N GLN A 260 14.72 -25.96 20.10
CA GLN A 260 15.33 -26.35 21.37
C GLN A 260 15.76 -25.15 22.23
N GLY A 261 15.95 -23.98 21.61
CA GLY A 261 16.46 -22.77 22.25
C GLY A 261 15.55 -22.17 23.33
N GLU A 262 16.05 -21.14 24.00
CA GLU A 262 15.29 -20.39 25.01
C GLU A 262 14.11 -19.66 24.35
N GLY A 263 12.89 -20.08 24.70
CA GLY A 263 11.65 -19.45 24.22
C GLY A 263 11.28 -18.18 25.01
N PRO A 264 10.01 -17.75 24.98
CA PRO A 264 8.81 -18.57 24.74
C PRO A 264 8.41 -18.66 23.27
N PHE A 265 8.08 -19.87 22.81
CA PHE A 265 7.49 -20.12 21.50
C PHE A 265 6.04 -20.59 21.60
N THR A 266 5.28 -20.42 20.50
CA THR A 266 4.10 -21.27 20.27
C THR A 266 4.21 -21.95 18.91
N LEU A 267 4.13 -23.29 18.90
CA LEU A 267 4.11 -24.10 17.69
C LEU A 267 2.67 -24.56 17.38
N PHE A 268 2.18 -24.22 16.20
CA PHE A 268 1.05 -24.93 15.60
C PHE A 268 1.59 -26.21 14.95
N ALA A 269 1.42 -27.37 15.59
CA ALA A 269 2.04 -28.63 15.15
C ALA A 269 1.09 -29.43 14.22
N PRO A 270 1.32 -29.47 12.89
CA PRO A 270 0.56 -30.34 12.01
C PRO A 270 0.91 -31.81 12.22
N THR A 271 -0.12 -32.66 12.31
CA THR A 271 0.09 -34.12 12.38
C THR A 271 0.46 -34.72 11.02
N ASN A 272 0.87 -35.98 10.98
CA ASN A 272 1.12 -36.71 9.72
C ASN A 272 -0.12 -36.68 8.80
N GLU A 273 -1.34 -36.78 9.36
CA GLU A 273 -2.59 -36.68 8.61
C GLU A 273 -2.80 -35.28 8.00
N ALA A 274 -2.33 -34.23 8.68
CA ALA A 274 -2.36 -32.87 8.15
C ALA A 274 -1.47 -32.70 6.91
N PHE A 275 -0.29 -33.33 6.90
CA PHE A 275 0.57 -33.37 5.70
C PHE A 275 -0.04 -34.21 4.57
N ASN A 276 -0.70 -35.33 4.90
CA ASN A 276 -1.37 -36.19 3.90
C ASN A 276 -2.55 -35.51 3.18
N LYS A 277 -3.04 -34.36 3.66
CA LYS A 277 -4.04 -33.53 2.97
C LYS A 277 -3.44 -32.68 1.84
N ILE A 278 -2.12 -32.48 1.81
CA ILE A 278 -1.45 -31.70 0.75
C ILE A 278 -1.26 -32.60 -0.49
N PRO A 279 -1.50 -32.09 -1.72
CA PRO A 279 -1.09 -32.78 -2.93
C PRO A 279 0.40 -33.17 -2.90
N PRO A 280 0.78 -34.43 -3.23
CA PRO A 280 2.17 -34.87 -3.13
C PRO A 280 3.17 -34.01 -3.92
N GLU A 281 2.74 -33.44 -5.04
CA GLU A 281 3.56 -32.53 -5.87
C GLU A 281 3.86 -31.21 -5.15
N THR A 282 2.84 -30.54 -4.60
CA THR A 282 3.01 -29.34 -3.75
C THR A 282 3.88 -29.64 -2.53
N LEU A 283 3.68 -30.78 -1.85
CA LEU A 283 4.49 -31.13 -0.68
C LEU A 283 5.95 -31.38 -1.06
N ASN A 284 6.21 -32.16 -2.11
CA ASN A 284 7.57 -32.43 -2.58
C ASN A 284 8.28 -31.16 -3.07
N ARG A 285 7.55 -30.25 -3.75
CA ARG A 285 8.07 -28.93 -4.15
C ARG A 285 8.51 -28.12 -2.94
N ILE A 286 7.66 -28.00 -1.92
CA ILE A 286 7.98 -27.22 -0.71
C ILE A 286 9.10 -27.87 0.12
N LEU A 287 9.14 -29.20 0.23
CA LEU A 287 10.22 -29.90 0.93
C LEU A 287 11.56 -29.87 0.17
N GLY A 288 11.52 -29.74 -1.15
CA GLY A 288 12.70 -29.66 -2.02
C GLY A 288 13.32 -28.27 -2.15
N ASP A 289 12.58 -27.21 -1.78
CA ASP A 289 13.03 -25.83 -1.81
C ASP A 289 13.26 -25.30 -0.39
N ALA A 290 14.52 -24.94 -0.08
CA ALA A 290 14.92 -24.57 1.28
C ALA A 290 14.21 -23.31 1.79
N ASP A 291 13.99 -22.31 0.92
CA ASP A 291 13.33 -21.05 1.29
C ASP A 291 11.82 -21.27 1.52
N SER A 292 11.15 -22.05 0.67
CA SER A 292 9.74 -22.45 0.89
C SER A 292 9.58 -23.28 2.16
N LEU A 293 10.52 -24.18 2.47
CA LEU A 293 10.48 -25.02 3.68
C LEU A 293 10.69 -24.20 4.96
N ASP A 294 11.67 -23.30 4.97
CA ASP A 294 11.93 -22.39 6.08
C ASP A 294 10.71 -21.48 6.34
N ALA A 295 10.15 -20.88 5.28
CA ALA A 295 8.95 -20.08 5.35
C ALA A 295 7.75 -20.90 5.88
N LEU A 296 7.53 -22.12 5.37
CA LEU A 296 6.48 -23.01 5.84
C LEU A 296 6.56 -23.24 7.35
N LEU A 297 7.72 -23.65 7.85
CA LEU A 297 7.89 -24.01 9.25
C LEU A 297 7.82 -22.77 10.15
N LYS A 298 8.47 -21.66 9.78
CA LYS A 298 8.38 -20.40 10.51
C LYS A 298 6.98 -19.77 10.49
N TYR A 299 6.11 -20.12 9.55
CA TYR A 299 4.70 -19.72 9.55
C TYR A 299 3.85 -20.51 10.57
N HIS A 300 4.34 -21.67 11.04
CA HIS A 300 3.72 -22.43 12.13
C HIS A 300 4.22 -22.02 13.53
N ILE A 301 5.25 -21.17 13.63
CA ILE A 301 5.87 -20.79 14.90
C ILE A 301 5.61 -19.30 15.20
N LEU A 302 5.25 -19.01 16.45
CA LEU A 302 5.19 -17.65 17.00
C LEU A 302 6.33 -17.42 18.00
N ASP A 303 6.80 -16.17 18.08
CA ASP A 303 7.83 -15.66 19.01
C ASP A 303 7.29 -15.31 20.41
N SER A 304 6.19 -15.96 20.82
CA SER A 304 5.54 -15.74 22.12
C SER A 304 4.72 -16.97 22.54
N GLY A 305 4.55 -17.15 23.86
CA GLY A 305 3.69 -18.20 24.43
C GLY A 305 2.24 -17.74 24.54
N PHE A 306 1.31 -18.39 23.84
CA PHE A 306 -0.12 -18.14 24.04
C PHE A 306 -0.92 -19.42 24.28
N CYS A 307 -1.77 -19.39 25.31
CA CYS A 307 -2.75 -20.43 25.63
C CYS A 307 -4.07 -20.20 24.89
N SER A 308 -4.85 -21.26 24.65
CA SER A 308 -6.17 -21.19 24.00
C SER A 308 -7.14 -20.26 24.76
N ALA A 309 -7.01 -20.19 26.10
CA ALA A 309 -7.77 -19.31 26.97
C ALA A 309 -7.69 -17.81 26.63
N PHE A 310 -6.63 -17.37 25.92
CA PHE A 310 -6.52 -16.01 25.38
C PHE A 310 -7.49 -15.75 24.22
N ILE A 311 -7.77 -16.79 23.42
CA ILE A 311 -8.63 -16.71 22.24
C ILE A 311 -10.09 -16.62 22.68
N THR A 312 -10.56 -15.41 22.97
CA THR A 312 -11.98 -15.12 23.25
C THR A 312 -12.74 -14.63 22.00
N ARG A 313 -11.99 -14.18 20.98
CA ARG A 313 -12.48 -13.63 19.71
C ARG A 313 -11.45 -13.87 18.61
N ARG A 314 -11.54 -13.17 17.47
CA ARG A 314 -10.50 -13.18 16.43
C ARG A 314 -9.31 -12.31 16.84
N HIS A 315 -8.11 -12.88 16.85
CA HIS A 315 -6.83 -12.19 17.05
C HIS A 315 -5.93 -12.37 15.82
N LYS A 316 -5.03 -11.40 15.58
CA LYS A 316 -4.01 -11.47 14.53
C LYS A 316 -2.64 -11.54 15.18
N LEU A 317 -2.00 -12.69 15.10
CA LEU A 317 -0.68 -12.95 15.68
C LEU A 317 0.37 -12.98 14.57
N ARG A 318 1.58 -12.49 14.86
CA ARG A 318 2.68 -12.47 13.90
C ARG A 318 3.49 -13.75 14.03
N THR A 319 3.76 -14.40 12.90
CA THR A 319 4.60 -15.62 12.83
C THR A 319 6.08 -15.26 12.72
N MET A 320 6.95 -16.23 12.91
CA MET A 320 8.39 -16.05 12.70
C MET A 320 8.76 -15.89 11.21
N GLU A 321 7.91 -16.32 10.28
CA GLU A 321 8.03 -16.02 8.84
C GLU A 321 7.74 -14.52 8.56
N GLY A 322 7.02 -13.85 9.46
CA GLY A 322 6.80 -12.40 9.46
C GLY A 322 5.38 -11.97 9.08
N SER A 323 4.63 -12.82 8.38
CA SER A 323 3.21 -12.67 8.10
C SER A 323 2.36 -12.80 9.37
N ARG A 324 1.03 -12.72 9.24
CA ARG A 324 0.10 -12.85 10.37
C ARG A 324 -0.90 -13.97 10.17
N VAL A 325 -0.98 -14.87 11.15
CA VAL A 325 -2.08 -15.84 11.29
C VAL A 325 -3.26 -15.22 12.01
N ASN A 326 -4.48 -15.62 11.64
CA ASN A 326 -5.69 -15.28 12.37
C ASN A 326 -6.06 -16.44 13.29
N VAL A 327 -6.00 -16.28 14.60
CA VAL A 327 -6.58 -17.26 15.53
C VAL A 327 -7.97 -16.81 15.96
N SER A 328 -8.89 -17.76 16.10
CA SER A 328 -10.29 -17.49 16.48
C SER A 328 -10.90 -18.69 17.19
N CYS A 329 -11.93 -18.46 17.99
CA CYS A 329 -12.77 -19.51 18.57
C CYS A 329 -14.23 -19.33 18.14
N GLY A 330 -14.93 -20.45 17.98
CA GLY A 330 -16.36 -20.50 17.68
C GLY A 330 -17.06 -21.62 18.44
N ARG A 331 -18.31 -21.90 18.08
CA ARG A 331 -19.11 -22.95 18.73
C ARG A 331 -18.74 -24.34 18.20
N GLY A 332 -18.09 -25.17 19.02
CA GLY A 332 -17.86 -26.58 18.73
C GLY A 332 -19.02 -27.48 19.19
N GLU A 333 -19.01 -28.74 18.76
CA GLU A 333 -19.90 -29.80 19.26
C GLU A 333 -19.70 -30.05 20.76
N VAL A 334 -18.43 -30.02 21.20
CA VAL A 334 -18.01 -30.11 22.60
C VAL A 334 -17.13 -28.89 22.90
N GLY A 335 -17.64 -27.97 23.72
CA GLY A 335 -16.89 -26.78 24.15
C GLY A 335 -16.68 -25.71 23.07
N ASP A 336 -15.51 -25.06 23.09
CA ASP A 336 -15.10 -24.06 22.10
C ASP A 336 -14.23 -24.69 21.04
N GLU A 337 -14.47 -24.35 19.78
CA GLU A 337 -13.67 -24.84 18.66
C GLU A 337 -12.70 -23.75 18.20
N PHE A 338 -11.41 -23.99 18.39
CA PHE A 338 -10.36 -23.06 17.99
C PHE A 338 -9.92 -23.33 16.55
N ARG A 339 -9.72 -22.25 15.78
CA ARG A 339 -9.25 -22.30 14.39
C ARG A 339 -8.13 -21.30 14.13
N VAL A 340 -7.25 -21.69 13.21
CA VAL A 340 -6.21 -20.85 12.61
C VAL A 340 -6.59 -20.56 11.16
N ASN A 341 -6.44 -19.31 10.74
CA ASN A 341 -6.84 -18.80 9.42
C ASN A 341 -8.28 -19.15 9.01
N GLN A 342 -9.19 -19.22 9.98
CA GLN A 342 -10.63 -19.53 9.83
C GLN A 342 -10.99 -20.95 9.36
N GLU A 343 -10.05 -21.73 8.84
CA GLU A 343 -10.31 -23.05 8.24
C GLU A 343 -9.66 -24.18 9.04
N VAL A 344 -8.37 -24.02 9.39
CA VAL A 344 -7.58 -25.06 10.06
C VAL A 344 -8.01 -25.22 11.50
N LYS A 345 -8.35 -26.44 11.93
CA LYS A 345 -8.82 -26.73 13.28
C LYS A 345 -7.65 -27.05 14.20
N ILE A 346 -7.66 -26.45 15.41
CA ILE A 346 -6.82 -26.93 16.51
C ILE A 346 -7.57 -28.13 17.14
N VAL A 347 -6.98 -29.31 17.03
CA VAL A 347 -7.58 -30.58 17.51
C VAL A 347 -7.21 -30.92 18.95
N GLU A 348 -6.09 -30.38 19.43
CA GLU A 348 -5.62 -30.49 20.81
C GLU A 348 -4.84 -29.21 21.13
N SER A 349 -5.16 -28.55 22.24
CA SER A 349 -4.57 -27.26 22.63
C SER A 349 -3.84 -27.36 23.98
N ASP A 350 -3.00 -26.36 24.25
CA ASP A 350 -2.43 -26.14 25.59
C ASP A 350 -1.53 -27.28 26.11
N ILE A 351 -0.77 -27.88 25.19
CA ILE A 351 0.37 -28.74 25.52
C ILE A 351 1.52 -27.80 25.92
N VAL A 352 1.85 -27.76 27.22
CA VAL A 352 2.89 -26.86 27.74
C VAL A 352 4.23 -27.58 27.78
N THR A 353 5.28 -26.91 27.33
CA THR A 353 6.67 -27.39 27.31
C THR A 353 7.58 -26.39 28.04
N ASP A 354 8.83 -26.78 28.30
CA ASP A 354 9.80 -25.95 29.02
C ASP A 354 10.04 -24.61 28.31
N ASN A 355 10.09 -24.60 26.97
CA ASN A 355 10.35 -23.41 26.16
C ASN A 355 9.14 -22.89 25.35
N GLY A 356 7.93 -23.43 25.53
CA GLY A 356 6.76 -22.89 24.83
C GLY A 356 5.46 -23.66 24.99
N ILE A 357 4.55 -23.46 24.05
CA ILE A 357 3.22 -24.10 23.99
C ILE A 357 3.04 -24.75 22.61
N ILE A 358 2.39 -25.90 22.55
CA ILE A 358 2.04 -26.57 21.30
C ILE A 358 0.51 -26.62 21.18
N HIS A 359 0.01 -26.23 20.00
CA HIS A 359 -1.38 -26.42 19.57
C HIS A 359 -1.38 -27.31 18.34
N VAL A 360 -2.01 -28.48 18.42
CA VAL A 360 -1.99 -29.49 17.37
C VAL A 360 -3.04 -29.12 16.33
N ILE A 361 -2.65 -29.07 15.06
CA ILE A 361 -3.53 -28.67 13.95
C ILE A 361 -3.80 -29.81 12.98
N ASP A 362 -5.01 -29.80 12.41
CA ASP A 362 -5.47 -30.86 11.50
C ASP A 362 -5.03 -30.68 10.04
N SER A 363 -4.47 -29.51 9.69
CA SER A 363 -4.13 -29.12 8.32
C SER A 363 -2.90 -28.21 8.34
N VAL A 364 -2.00 -28.32 7.36
CA VAL A 364 -0.75 -27.53 7.31
C VAL A 364 -1.04 -26.08 6.89
N LEU A 365 -0.43 -25.12 7.58
CA LEU A 365 -0.49 -23.70 7.27
C LEU A 365 0.55 -23.35 6.18
N ILE A 366 0.13 -23.28 4.91
CA ILE A 366 1.01 -22.91 3.79
C ILE A 366 1.04 -21.38 3.64
N PRO A 367 2.18 -20.70 3.90
CA PRO A 367 2.31 -19.25 3.70
C PRO A 367 2.37 -18.89 2.22
N ASN A 368 2.07 -17.63 1.89
CA ASN A 368 2.17 -17.13 0.52
C ASN A 368 3.57 -17.30 -0.08
N ALA A 369 4.62 -17.14 0.74
CA ALA A 369 6.01 -17.31 0.33
C ALA A 369 6.39 -18.75 -0.09
N ALA A 370 5.60 -19.76 0.28
CA ALA A 370 5.81 -21.17 -0.13
C ALA A 370 4.86 -21.61 -1.27
N LYS A 371 3.86 -20.78 -1.62
CA LYS A 371 2.95 -21.04 -2.74
C LYS A 371 3.63 -20.69 -4.06
N ASN A 372 3.39 -21.49 -5.10
CA ASN A 372 3.72 -21.05 -6.45
C ASN A 372 2.65 -20.07 -6.98
N VAL A 373 2.93 -19.41 -8.10
CA VAL A 373 2.07 -18.37 -8.69
C VAL A 373 0.71 -18.94 -9.14
N ALA A 374 0.65 -20.22 -9.50
CA ALA A 374 -0.58 -20.93 -9.84
C ALA A 374 -1.48 -21.13 -8.61
N GLU A 375 -0.95 -21.69 -7.52
CA GLU A 375 -1.60 -21.81 -6.21
C GLU A 375 -1.99 -20.44 -5.63
N MET A 376 -1.18 -19.40 -5.89
CA MET A 376 -1.49 -18.01 -5.52
C MET A 376 -2.69 -17.50 -6.31
N SER A 377 -2.72 -17.71 -7.64
CA SER A 377 -3.85 -17.32 -8.49
C SER A 377 -5.16 -17.96 -8.01
N GLN A 378 -5.15 -19.26 -7.75
CA GLN A 378 -6.30 -19.98 -7.17
C GLN A 378 -6.74 -19.41 -5.81
N SER A 379 -5.81 -18.84 -5.04
CA SER A 379 -6.08 -18.25 -3.71
C SER A 379 -6.60 -16.80 -3.75
N VAL A 380 -6.27 -16.01 -4.77
CA VAL A 380 -6.52 -14.54 -4.75
C VAL A 380 -7.12 -13.95 -6.03
N ALA A 381 -6.98 -14.62 -7.18
CA ALA A 381 -7.50 -14.16 -8.45
C ALA A 381 -9.00 -14.50 -8.60
N PRO A 382 -9.76 -13.70 -9.35
CA PRO A 382 -11.18 -13.97 -9.60
C PRO A 382 -11.41 -15.29 -10.37
N PRO A 383 -12.55 -15.98 -10.15
CA PRO A 383 -12.85 -17.26 -10.78
C PRO A 383 -12.70 -17.28 -12.31
N ALA A 384 -13.15 -16.25 -13.03
CA ALA A 384 -13.18 -16.26 -14.50
C ALA A 384 -11.78 -16.39 -15.12
N ILE A 385 -10.79 -15.63 -14.63
CA ILE A 385 -9.41 -15.73 -15.14
C ILE A 385 -8.77 -17.06 -14.75
N ASN A 386 -9.04 -17.59 -13.57
CA ASN A 386 -8.54 -18.91 -13.16
C ASN A 386 -9.11 -20.03 -14.03
N GLU A 387 -10.40 -19.98 -14.39
CA GLU A 387 -11.02 -20.93 -15.32
C GLU A 387 -10.32 -20.92 -16.68
N TYR A 388 -10.05 -19.73 -17.24
CA TYR A 388 -9.34 -19.59 -18.51
C TYR A 388 -7.85 -20.01 -18.46
N LEU A 389 -7.15 -19.74 -17.35
CA LEU A 389 -5.78 -20.20 -17.13
C LEU A 389 -5.71 -21.73 -17.07
N SER A 390 -6.71 -22.39 -16.47
CA SER A 390 -6.85 -23.85 -16.48
C SER A 390 -7.26 -24.40 -17.85
N SER A 391 -8.24 -23.80 -18.55
CA SER A 391 -8.71 -24.32 -19.85
C SER A 391 -7.66 -24.17 -20.97
N SER A 392 -6.79 -23.18 -20.86
CA SER A 392 -5.69 -22.96 -21.81
C SER A 392 -4.46 -23.84 -21.57
N GLY A 393 -4.34 -24.45 -20.38
CA GLY A 393 -3.16 -25.21 -19.92
C GLY A 393 -1.98 -24.34 -19.45
N ILE A 394 -2.11 -23.01 -19.52
CA ILE A 394 -1.04 -22.07 -19.12
C ILE A 394 -0.73 -22.18 -17.62
N ILE A 395 -1.74 -22.47 -16.79
CA ILE A 395 -1.57 -22.56 -15.33
C ILE A 395 -0.55 -23.62 -14.89
N ASP A 396 -0.41 -24.71 -15.66
CA ASP A 396 0.49 -25.82 -15.35
C ASP A 396 1.95 -25.45 -15.67
N GLU A 397 2.18 -24.80 -16.82
CA GLU A 397 3.49 -24.25 -17.20
C GLU A 397 4.00 -23.21 -16.16
N MET A 398 3.06 -22.44 -15.59
CA MET A 398 3.34 -21.48 -14.52
C MET A 398 3.55 -22.10 -13.13
N ALA A 399 3.10 -23.33 -12.92
CA ALA A 399 3.30 -24.06 -11.67
C ALA A 399 4.73 -24.62 -11.53
N GLU A 400 5.35 -24.98 -12.66
CA GLU A 400 6.70 -25.56 -12.76
C GLU A 400 7.80 -24.54 -13.08
N GLY A 401 7.52 -23.53 -13.91
CA GLY A 401 8.49 -22.52 -14.36
C GLY A 401 8.48 -21.20 -13.58
N GLY A 402 9.29 -20.23 -13.99
CA GLY A 402 9.25 -18.86 -13.49
C GLY A 402 10.60 -18.13 -13.50
N PRO A 403 10.66 -16.87 -13.04
CA PRO A 403 9.57 -16.16 -12.36
C PRO A 403 8.50 -15.57 -13.30
N TRP A 404 7.23 -15.58 -12.88
CA TRP A 404 6.10 -15.05 -13.66
C TRP A 404 5.24 -14.03 -12.90
N THR A 405 4.50 -13.18 -13.63
CA THR A 405 3.45 -12.32 -13.06
C THR A 405 2.11 -12.55 -13.78
N ILE A 406 1.08 -12.92 -13.01
CA ILE A 406 -0.31 -12.99 -13.49
C ILE A 406 -0.99 -11.64 -13.27
N LEU A 407 -1.47 -11.03 -14.35
CA LEU A 407 -2.31 -9.85 -14.34
C LEU A 407 -3.77 -10.32 -14.36
N ALA A 408 -4.43 -10.42 -13.20
CA ALA A 408 -5.73 -11.06 -13.06
C ALA A 408 -6.90 -10.05 -13.11
N PRO A 409 -7.76 -10.04 -14.15
CA PRO A 409 -8.93 -9.18 -14.23
C PRO A 409 -10.04 -9.58 -13.28
N THR A 410 -10.90 -8.63 -12.90
CA THR A 410 -12.19 -8.91 -12.24
C THR A 410 -13.14 -9.71 -13.14
N ASP A 411 -14.01 -10.54 -12.55
CA ASP A 411 -15.08 -11.22 -13.32
C ASP A 411 -15.95 -10.20 -14.08
N GLN A 412 -16.28 -9.07 -13.44
CA GLN A 412 -16.98 -7.94 -14.05
C GLN A 412 -16.27 -7.38 -15.30
N ALA A 413 -14.94 -7.49 -15.40
CA ALA A 413 -14.21 -7.06 -16.59
C ALA A 413 -14.43 -8.00 -17.79
N PHE A 414 -14.59 -9.31 -17.55
CA PHE A 414 -14.97 -10.26 -18.59
C PHE A 414 -16.44 -10.08 -19.00
N GLU A 415 -17.33 -9.88 -18.02
CA GLU A 415 -18.76 -9.57 -18.27
C GLU A 415 -18.97 -8.29 -19.09
N ALA A 416 -18.06 -7.31 -18.97
CA ALA A 416 -18.10 -6.04 -19.69
C ALA A 416 -17.52 -6.09 -21.11
N LEU A 417 -16.97 -7.23 -21.56
CA LEU A 417 -16.50 -7.39 -22.94
C LEU A 417 -17.68 -7.38 -23.94
N PRO A 418 -17.47 -6.98 -25.21
CA PRO A 418 -18.47 -7.14 -26.26
C PRO A 418 -18.92 -8.59 -26.42
N ALA A 419 -20.20 -8.83 -26.72
CA ALA A 419 -20.79 -10.18 -26.73
C ALA A 419 -20.16 -11.12 -27.80
N ASP A 420 -19.68 -10.56 -28.92
CA ASP A 420 -18.91 -11.27 -29.93
C ASP A 420 -17.51 -11.65 -29.43
N VAL A 421 -16.85 -10.76 -28.68
CA VAL A 421 -15.56 -11.03 -28.03
C VAL A 421 -15.71 -12.11 -26.96
N GLN A 422 -16.75 -12.05 -26.12
CA GLN A 422 -17.06 -13.10 -25.14
C GLN A 422 -17.30 -14.46 -25.82
N SER A 423 -18.10 -14.48 -26.89
CA SER A 423 -18.38 -15.70 -27.67
C SER A 423 -17.11 -16.28 -28.30
N ARG A 424 -16.23 -15.44 -28.85
CA ARG A 424 -14.93 -15.87 -29.37
C ARG A 424 -14.02 -16.40 -28.26
N LEU A 425 -13.91 -15.70 -27.13
CA LEU A 425 -13.10 -16.14 -25.98
C LEU A 425 -13.53 -17.51 -25.43
N ALA A 426 -14.81 -17.85 -25.56
CA ALA A 426 -15.35 -19.16 -25.17
C ALA A 426 -15.22 -20.26 -26.24
N THR A 427 -15.10 -19.92 -27.54
CA THR A 427 -15.18 -20.91 -28.64
C THR A 427 -13.89 -21.05 -29.47
N ASP A 428 -13.02 -20.04 -29.47
CA ASP A 428 -11.78 -19.99 -30.24
C ASP A 428 -10.58 -20.14 -29.30
N THR A 429 -10.00 -21.35 -29.26
CA THR A 429 -8.86 -21.67 -28.39
C THR A 429 -7.60 -20.88 -28.75
N ALA A 430 -7.42 -20.46 -30.01
CA ALA A 430 -6.26 -19.67 -30.41
C ALA A 430 -6.37 -18.25 -29.87
N PHE A 431 -7.54 -17.62 -30.07
CA PHE A 431 -7.85 -16.31 -29.50
C PHE A 431 -7.86 -16.35 -27.96
N GLN A 432 -8.35 -17.43 -27.34
CA GLN A 432 -8.25 -17.60 -25.89
C GLN A 432 -6.80 -17.64 -25.41
N LYS A 433 -5.91 -18.42 -26.06
CA LYS A 433 -4.50 -18.45 -25.68
C LYS A 433 -3.78 -17.12 -25.90
N GLU A 434 -4.11 -16.38 -26.96
CA GLU A 434 -3.60 -15.03 -27.21
C GLU A 434 -4.02 -14.07 -26.08
N ILE A 435 -5.33 -13.92 -25.82
CA ILE A 435 -5.84 -13.00 -24.80
C ILE A 435 -5.33 -13.39 -23.41
N ILE A 436 -5.32 -14.67 -23.04
CA ILE A 436 -4.90 -15.10 -21.70
C ILE A 436 -3.37 -15.06 -21.54
N GLY A 437 -2.60 -15.37 -22.59
CA GLY A 437 -1.15 -15.17 -22.61
C GLY A 437 -0.76 -13.71 -22.41
N ARG A 438 -1.56 -12.77 -22.90
CA ARG A 438 -1.39 -11.32 -22.68
C ARG A 438 -1.48 -10.91 -21.21
N HIS A 439 -2.08 -11.74 -20.37
CA HIS A 439 -2.18 -11.51 -18.92
C HIS A 439 -1.01 -12.12 -18.15
N ILE A 440 -0.08 -12.83 -18.80
CA ILE A 440 1.10 -13.44 -18.16
C ILE A 440 2.37 -12.75 -18.65
N VAL A 441 3.15 -12.24 -17.70
CA VAL A 441 4.36 -11.45 -17.95
C VAL A 441 5.58 -12.14 -17.33
N GLU A 442 6.72 -12.09 -18.02
CA GLU A 442 8.01 -12.57 -17.51
C GLU A 442 8.50 -11.72 -16.31
N GLY A 443 9.04 -12.38 -15.27
CA GLY A 443 9.55 -11.72 -14.07
C GLY A 443 8.55 -11.71 -12.90
N GLN A 444 9.07 -11.58 -11.68
CA GLN A 444 8.26 -11.38 -10.47
C GLN A 444 8.06 -9.88 -10.22
N LEU A 445 7.00 -9.31 -10.80
CA LEU A 445 6.70 -7.89 -10.77
C LEU A 445 5.68 -7.57 -9.68
N THR A 446 5.90 -6.44 -9.00
CA THR A 446 4.94 -5.83 -8.07
C THR A 446 4.98 -4.32 -8.24
N GLY A 447 3.97 -3.59 -7.76
CA GLY A 447 3.89 -2.13 -7.89
C GLY A 447 5.04 -1.35 -7.24
N ARG A 448 5.94 -2.03 -6.51
CA ARG A 448 7.20 -1.48 -5.98
C ARG A 448 8.41 -1.68 -6.90
N LYS A 449 8.36 -2.67 -7.79
CA LYS A 449 9.41 -3.05 -8.74
C LYS A 449 9.20 -2.41 -10.13
N LEU A 450 7.96 -2.08 -10.48
CA LEU A 450 7.63 -1.39 -11.74
C LEU A 450 8.20 0.05 -11.75
N ILE A 451 8.55 0.54 -12.94
CA ILE A 451 8.97 1.93 -13.19
C ILE A 451 8.06 2.60 -14.24
N GLN A 452 8.03 3.93 -14.31
CA GLN A 452 7.19 4.65 -15.28
C GLN A 452 7.65 4.37 -16.72
N GLY A 453 6.72 3.94 -17.59
CA GLY A 453 7.02 3.70 -19.01
C GLY A 453 7.82 2.42 -19.27
N GLN A 454 7.93 1.52 -18.29
CA GLN A 454 8.51 0.19 -18.50
C GLN A 454 7.65 -0.60 -19.48
N ASP A 455 8.30 -1.19 -20.50
CA ASP A 455 7.72 -2.23 -21.34
C ASP A 455 7.82 -3.59 -20.63
N LEU A 456 6.70 -4.31 -20.63
CA LEU A 456 6.57 -5.64 -20.05
C LEU A 456 6.32 -6.65 -21.17
N ARG A 457 7.12 -7.72 -21.24
CA ARG A 457 6.95 -8.76 -22.23
C ARG A 457 5.90 -9.77 -21.78
N ALA A 458 4.82 -9.89 -22.55
CA ALA A 458 3.81 -10.93 -22.34
C ALA A 458 4.14 -12.20 -23.16
N ILE A 459 3.60 -13.34 -22.74
CA ILE A 459 3.85 -14.64 -23.40
C ILE A 459 2.98 -14.90 -24.64
N ASP A 460 2.13 -13.94 -25.04
CA ASP A 460 1.21 -14.05 -26.20
C ASP A 460 1.92 -13.99 -27.57
N GLY A 461 3.21 -13.65 -27.61
CA GLY A 461 4.04 -13.69 -28.81
C GLY A 461 4.58 -12.33 -29.24
N ASP A 462 5.42 -11.72 -28.39
CA ASP A 462 6.12 -10.44 -28.60
C ASP A 462 5.27 -9.15 -28.45
N THR A 463 4.15 -9.21 -27.73
CA THR A 463 3.52 -7.99 -27.20
C THR A 463 4.37 -7.34 -26.10
N THR A 464 4.59 -6.03 -26.21
CA THR A 464 4.96 -5.16 -25.08
C THR A 464 3.72 -4.50 -24.46
N LEU A 465 3.54 -4.66 -23.14
CA LEU A 465 2.54 -3.94 -22.35
C LEU A 465 3.22 -2.78 -21.62
N ARG A 466 2.64 -1.58 -21.66
CA ARG A 466 3.30 -0.38 -21.10
C ARG A 466 2.80 -0.04 -19.71
N THR A 467 3.70 0.29 -18.82
CA THR A 467 3.35 0.68 -17.44
C THR A 467 3.17 2.18 -17.26
N SER A 468 2.17 2.55 -16.45
CA SER A 468 1.88 3.92 -16.03
C SER A 468 1.72 4.00 -14.52
N LEU A 469 2.66 4.64 -13.84
CA LEU A 469 2.72 4.74 -12.39
C LEU A 469 2.10 6.04 -11.87
N TYR A 470 1.31 5.92 -10.81
CA TYR A 470 0.69 7.04 -10.12
C TYR A 470 0.91 6.92 -8.61
N ARG A 471 0.65 8.01 -7.87
CA ARG A 471 0.94 8.10 -6.42
C ARG A 471 0.25 7.05 -5.52
N LYS A 472 -0.70 6.26 -6.04
CA LYS A 472 -1.55 5.32 -5.28
C LYS A 472 -2.00 4.07 -6.04
N THR A 473 -1.68 3.96 -7.31
CA THR A 473 -2.03 2.83 -8.20
C THR A 473 -1.09 2.90 -9.40
N PHE A 474 -1.00 1.82 -10.14
CA PHE A 474 -0.33 1.76 -11.43
C PHE A 474 -1.26 1.07 -12.42
N CYS A 475 -1.04 1.30 -13.70
CA CYS A 475 -1.79 0.70 -14.79
C CYS A 475 -0.83 0.06 -15.79
N ILE A 476 -1.30 -0.98 -16.46
CA ILE A 476 -0.60 -1.73 -17.51
C ILE A 476 -1.49 -1.68 -18.75
N ASP A 477 -0.97 -1.13 -19.84
CA ASP A 477 -1.70 -0.63 -21.01
C ASP A 477 -2.91 0.25 -20.64
N ASN A 478 -4.14 -0.29 -20.58
CA ASN A 478 -5.34 0.45 -20.16
C ASN A 478 -6.02 -0.11 -18.89
N ALA A 479 -5.46 -1.17 -18.28
CA ALA A 479 -5.99 -1.81 -17.09
C ALA A 479 -5.24 -1.33 -15.83
N CYS A 480 -5.95 -1.02 -14.75
CA CYS A 480 -5.35 -0.46 -13.54
C CYS A 480 -5.44 -1.42 -12.35
N ALA A 481 -4.37 -1.47 -11.54
CA ALA A 481 -4.34 -2.27 -10.32
C ALA A 481 -5.32 -1.69 -9.27
N TYR A 482 -6.30 -2.50 -8.87
CA TYR A 482 -7.38 -2.08 -7.95
C TYR A 482 -7.21 -2.58 -6.52
N LYS A 483 -6.32 -3.55 -6.29
CA LYS A 483 -5.99 -4.14 -4.99
C LYS A 483 -4.48 -4.38 -4.91
N GLY A 484 -3.97 -4.65 -3.72
CA GLY A 484 -2.53 -4.86 -3.51
C GLY A 484 -1.99 -6.11 -4.19
N ASP A 485 -0.70 -6.11 -4.47
CA ASP A 485 0.03 -7.20 -5.12
C ASP A 485 0.15 -8.43 -4.19
N HIS A 486 0.18 -9.62 -4.78
CA HIS A 486 0.28 -10.89 -4.07
C HIS A 486 1.53 -11.67 -4.54
N GLU A 487 2.62 -11.62 -3.77
CA GLU A 487 3.86 -12.34 -4.07
C GLU A 487 3.75 -13.84 -3.73
N ALA A 488 4.38 -14.66 -4.57
CA ALA A 488 4.49 -16.12 -4.52
C ALA A 488 5.96 -16.53 -4.73
N ASN A 489 6.33 -17.79 -4.46
CA ASN A 489 7.73 -18.24 -4.46
C ASN A 489 8.41 -18.10 -5.85
N ASN A 490 7.67 -18.40 -6.93
CA ASN A 490 8.11 -18.29 -8.32
C ASN A 490 7.38 -17.16 -9.10
N GLY A 491 6.79 -16.17 -8.41
CA GLY A 491 6.03 -15.15 -9.13
C GLY A 491 5.20 -14.19 -8.30
N ALA A 492 4.25 -13.53 -8.95
CA ALA A 492 3.31 -12.60 -8.35
C ALA A 492 1.96 -12.60 -9.06
N VAL A 493 0.90 -12.20 -8.35
CA VAL A 493 -0.43 -11.94 -8.91
C VAL A 493 -0.81 -10.50 -8.63
N ILE A 494 -1.13 -9.75 -9.69
CA ILE A 494 -1.58 -8.36 -9.65
C ILE A 494 -3.04 -8.33 -10.10
N LEU A 495 -3.93 -7.80 -9.26
CA LEU A 495 -5.36 -7.75 -9.55
C LEU A 495 -5.71 -6.45 -10.31
N ILE A 496 -6.14 -6.58 -11.57
CA ILE A 496 -6.42 -5.47 -12.49
C ILE A 496 -7.92 -5.32 -12.81
N ASP A 497 -8.35 -4.13 -13.19
CA ASP A 497 -9.78 -3.78 -13.31
C ASP A 497 -10.36 -3.88 -14.73
N ARG A 498 -9.58 -4.38 -15.70
CA ARG A 498 -9.98 -4.65 -17.08
C ARG A 498 -9.28 -5.90 -17.63
N VAL A 499 -9.88 -6.53 -18.63
CA VAL A 499 -9.21 -7.54 -19.47
C VAL A 499 -8.27 -6.80 -20.43
N LEU A 500 -7.02 -7.24 -20.52
CA LEU A 500 -6.04 -6.74 -21.48
C LEU A 500 -6.38 -7.27 -22.87
N MET A 501 -6.69 -6.35 -23.79
CA MET A 501 -6.98 -6.64 -25.19
C MET A 501 -5.86 -6.10 -26.08
N PRO A 502 -5.61 -6.70 -27.27
CA PRO A 502 -4.76 -6.10 -28.29
C PRO A 502 -5.24 -4.70 -28.69
N ALA A 503 -4.30 -3.82 -29.02
CA ALA A 503 -4.62 -2.48 -29.52
C ALA A 503 -5.11 -2.54 -30.98
N GLU A 504 -6.18 -1.82 -31.32
CA GLU A 504 -6.74 -1.77 -32.68
C GLU A 504 -6.00 -0.78 -33.60
N GLY A 505 -4.67 -0.91 -33.69
CA GLY A 505 -3.81 -0.01 -34.46
C GLY A 505 -3.41 1.26 -33.71
N SER A 506 -2.94 2.27 -34.43
CA SER A 506 -2.49 3.56 -33.88
C SER A 506 -3.65 4.49 -33.52
N LEU A 507 -3.35 5.57 -32.80
CA LEU A 507 -4.30 6.65 -32.50
C LEU A 507 -4.90 7.24 -33.78
N TRP A 508 -4.13 7.31 -34.87
CA TRP A 508 -4.67 7.66 -36.19
C TRP A 508 -5.68 6.61 -36.69
N ASP A 509 -5.37 5.32 -36.61
CA ASP A 509 -6.22 4.26 -37.18
C ASP A 509 -7.58 4.16 -36.45
N LEU A 510 -7.58 4.40 -35.13
CA LEU A 510 -8.82 4.53 -34.34
C LEU A 510 -9.68 5.70 -34.82
N ILE A 511 -9.08 6.87 -35.05
CA ILE A 511 -9.76 8.09 -35.54
C ILE A 511 -10.21 7.92 -37.01
N ASP A 512 -9.45 7.20 -37.83
CA ASP A 512 -9.73 7.00 -39.25
C ASP A 512 -10.94 6.09 -39.49
N LYS A 513 -11.08 5.07 -38.63
CA LYS A 513 -12.09 3.99 -38.66
C LYS A 513 -13.46 4.41 -38.12
N ASP A 514 -13.51 5.28 -37.12
CA ASP A 514 -14.75 5.71 -36.47
C ASP A 514 -15.34 6.98 -37.14
N GLY A 515 -16.53 6.83 -37.73
CA GLY A 515 -17.23 7.90 -38.43
C GLY A 515 -17.63 9.09 -37.55
N SER A 516 -17.66 8.94 -36.22
CA SER A 516 -17.93 10.03 -35.27
C SER A 516 -16.79 11.05 -35.14
N PHE A 517 -15.61 10.77 -35.73
CA PHE A 517 -14.45 11.66 -35.77
C PHE A 517 -14.15 12.20 -37.18
N SER A 518 -15.08 12.14 -38.13
CA SER A 518 -14.82 12.60 -39.51
C SER A 518 -14.35 14.07 -39.59
N THR A 519 -14.87 14.96 -38.76
CA THR A 519 -14.39 16.36 -38.67
C THR A 519 -12.98 16.45 -38.07
N LEU A 520 -12.69 15.68 -37.01
CA LEU A 520 -11.36 15.61 -36.40
C LEU A 520 -10.31 15.05 -37.38
N LYS A 521 -10.66 14.01 -38.12
CA LYS A 521 -9.87 13.39 -39.19
C LYS A 521 -9.48 14.41 -40.25
N THR A 522 -10.44 15.19 -40.76
CA THR A 522 -10.17 16.28 -41.71
C THR A 522 -9.28 17.36 -41.08
N ALA A 523 -9.50 17.75 -39.82
CA ALA A 523 -8.66 18.72 -39.13
C ALA A 523 -7.19 18.26 -39.00
N ILE A 524 -6.96 17.01 -38.59
CA ILE A 524 -5.61 16.41 -38.47
C ILE A 524 -4.92 16.33 -39.84
N GLN A 525 -5.66 16.01 -40.91
CA GLN A 525 -5.13 16.01 -42.27
C GLN A 525 -4.74 17.41 -42.76
N THR A 526 -5.61 18.42 -42.57
CA THR A 526 -5.33 19.82 -42.94
C THR A 526 -4.17 20.41 -42.15
N ALA A 527 -4.00 20.03 -40.88
CA ALA A 527 -2.87 20.44 -40.04
C ALA A 527 -1.56 19.68 -40.35
N GLY A 528 -1.57 18.66 -41.21
CA GLY A 528 -0.39 17.85 -41.53
C GLY A 528 0.10 16.95 -40.39
N LEU A 529 -0.74 16.66 -39.39
CA LEU A 529 -0.36 15.94 -38.17
C LEU A 529 -0.52 14.41 -38.26
N VAL A 530 -0.92 13.86 -39.41
CA VAL A 530 -1.21 12.42 -39.59
C VAL A 530 -0.04 11.54 -39.13
N ASP A 531 1.20 11.88 -39.51
CA ASP A 531 2.37 11.07 -39.17
C ASP A 531 2.77 11.20 -37.69
N VAL A 532 2.39 12.30 -37.03
CA VAL A 532 2.55 12.47 -35.57
C VAL A 532 1.60 11.52 -34.82
N PHE A 533 0.35 11.39 -35.27
CA PHE A 533 -0.63 10.46 -34.68
C PHE A 533 -0.38 8.98 -35.02
N LYS A 534 0.52 8.69 -35.98
CA LYS A 534 1.05 7.35 -36.28
C LYS A 534 2.40 7.06 -35.63
N ASN A 535 3.08 8.07 -35.10
CA ASN A 535 4.41 7.94 -34.49
C ASN A 535 4.36 6.99 -33.28
N PRO A 536 5.36 6.11 -33.05
CA PRO A 536 5.40 5.22 -31.88
C PRO A 536 5.48 5.95 -30.51
N ALA A 537 5.75 7.25 -30.48
CA ALA A 537 5.72 8.05 -29.27
C ALA A 537 4.37 7.94 -28.53
N VAL A 538 4.43 7.83 -27.20
CA VAL A 538 3.29 7.43 -26.37
C VAL A 538 2.47 8.63 -25.90
N PHE A 539 1.22 8.71 -26.37
CA PHE A 539 0.34 9.86 -26.11
C PHE A 539 -0.96 9.50 -25.35
N THR A 540 -1.62 10.53 -24.83
CA THR A 540 -3.06 10.51 -24.58
C THR A 540 -3.73 11.57 -25.44
N VAL A 541 -4.73 11.17 -26.22
CA VAL A 541 -5.52 12.06 -27.09
C VAL A 541 -6.92 12.22 -26.52
N PHE A 542 -7.36 13.47 -26.33
CA PHE A 542 -8.75 13.80 -26.08
C PHE A 542 -9.43 14.11 -27.44
N ALA A 543 -10.17 13.16 -27.98
CA ALA A 543 -10.74 13.21 -29.33
C ALA A 543 -12.17 13.81 -29.31
N PRO A 544 -12.37 15.05 -29.79
CA PRO A 544 -13.71 15.63 -29.93
C PRO A 544 -14.49 14.94 -31.06
N THR A 545 -15.75 14.61 -30.77
CA THR A 545 -16.71 14.08 -31.77
C THR A 545 -17.13 15.15 -32.79
N ASN A 546 -17.79 14.76 -33.88
CA ASN A 546 -18.39 15.69 -34.83
C ASN A 546 -19.34 16.70 -34.12
N GLU A 547 -20.20 16.23 -33.22
CA GLU A 547 -21.08 17.07 -32.39
C GLU A 547 -20.30 18.08 -31.54
N ALA A 548 -19.12 17.69 -31.04
CA ALA A 548 -18.24 18.60 -30.29
C ALA A 548 -17.72 19.77 -31.14
N PHE A 549 -17.51 19.57 -32.45
CA PHE A 549 -17.19 20.65 -33.39
C PHE A 549 -18.42 21.46 -33.81
N GLU A 550 -19.59 20.85 -33.93
CA GLU A 550 -20.86 21.57 -34.18
C GLU A 550 -21.23 22.53 -33.05
N ASN A 551 -20.77 22.25 -31.82
CA ASN A 551 -20.90 23.13 -30.66
C ASN A 551 -19.95 24.36 -30.68
N LEU A 552 -19.08 24.52 -31.69
CA LEU A 552 -18.28 25.73 -31.85
C LEU A 552 -19.12 26.93 -32.34
N PRO A 553 -18.70 28.18 -32.07
CA PRO A 553 -19.34 29.36 -32.65
C PRO A 553 -19.39 29.30 -34.18
N ALA A 554 -20.48 29.79 -34.77
CA ALA A 554 -20.67 29.76 -36.23
C ALA A 554 -19.50 30.46 -36.96
N GLY A 555 -18.92 29.78 -37.96
CA GLY A 555 -17.75 30.23 -38.73
C GLY A 555 -16.39 29.91 -38.09
N ALA A 556 -16.32 29.59 -36.79
CA ALA A 556 -15.03 29.33 -36.12
C ALA A 556 -14.30 28.08 -36.68
N LEU A 557 -15.05 27.06 -37.11
CA LEU A 557 -14.46 25.87 -37.75
C LEU A 557 -13.86 26.19 -39.12
N ASP A 558 -14.50 27.05 -39.91
CA ASP A 558 -14.00 27.47 -41.23
C ASP A 558 -12.73 28.33 -41.09
N GLU A 559 -12.69 29.24 -40.10
CA GLU A 559 -11.49 30.02 -39.77
C GLU A 559 -10.33 29.12 -39.31
N LEU A 560 -10.60 28.11 -38.47
CA LEU A 560 -9.61 27.13 -38.03
C LEU A 560 -9.08 26.27 -39.19
N LEU A 561 -9.95 25.83 -40.11
CA LEU A 561 -9.53 25.07 -41.29
C LEU A 561 -8.75 25.94 -42.30
N ALA A 562 -8.92 27.25 -42.27
CA ALA A 562 -8.15 28.19 -43.11
C ALA A 562 -6.74 28.49 -42.58
N ASN A 563 -6.47 28.28 -41.27
CA ASN A 563 -5.15 28.48 -40.67
C ASN A 563 -4.58 27.19 -40.07
N SER A 564 -3.70 26.51 -40.82
CA SER A 564 -3.07 25.26 -40.39
C SER A 564 -2.17 25.40 -39.16
N GLU A 565 -1.62 26.58 -38.86
CA GLU A 565 -0.80 26.80 -37.66
C GLU A 565 -1.67 26.87 -36.39
N ASP A 566 -2.76 27.64 -36.43
CA ASP A 566 -3.74 27.69 -35.32
C ASP A 566 -4.41 26.33 -35.12
N LEU A 567 -4.73 25.62 -36.20
CA LEU A 567 -5.28 24.27 -36.15
C LEU A 567 -4.30 23.26 -35.53
N ALA A 568 -3.02 23.32 -35.91
CA ALA A 568 -2.00 22.46 -35.31
C ALA A 568 -1.79 22.78 -33.82
N ASN A 569 -1.84 24.06 -33.43
CA ASN A 569 -1.77 24.48 -32.02
C ASN A 569 -3.00 23.97 -31.21
N LEU A 570 -4.21 24.10 -31.78
CA LEU A 570 -5.44 23.60 -31.17
C LEU A 570 -5.40 22.07 -30.98
N LEU A 571 -5.00 21.33 -32.01
CA LEU A 571 -4.90 19.87 -31.95
C LEU A 571 -3.84 19.41 -30.94
N GLN A 572 -2.67 20.05 -30.88
CA GLN A 572 -1.64 19.75 -29.87
C GLN A 572 -2.11 20.03 -28.44
N TYR A 573 -3.07 20.93 -28.22
CA TYR A 573 -3.66 21.17 -26.90
C TYR A 573 -4.56 20.01 -26.43
N HIS A 574 -5.07 19.19 -27.35
CA HIS A 574 -5.83 17.96 -27.05
C HIS A 574 -4.95 16.75 -26.74
N VAL A 575 -3.62 16.87 -26.80
CA VAL A 575 -2.68 15.75 -26.63
C VAL A 575 -1.82 15.95 -25.39
N ILE A 576 -1.59 14.89 -24.62
CA ILE A 576 -0.61 14.82 -23.53
C ILE A 576 0.48 13.82 -23.90
N GLY A 577 1.75 14.17 -23.67
CA GLY A 577 2.94 13.33 -23.95
C GLY A 577 3.17 12.17 -22.96
N GLN A 578 2.12 11.48 -22.54
CA GLN A 578 2.17 10.26 -21.73
C GLN A 578 0.80 9.57 -21.72
N MET A 579 0.76 8.26 -21.41
CA MET A 579 -0.50 7.58 -21.09
C MET A 579 -1.11 8.11 -19.79
N TRP A 580 -2.41 8.35 -19.84
CA TRP A 580 -3.18 8.91 -18.74
C TRP A 580 -4.51 8.17 -18.53
N HIS A 581 -4.70 7.74 -17.29
CA HIS A 581 -5.80 6.88 -16.85
C HIS A 581 -6.79 7.65 -15.96
N ARG A 582 -8.08 7.51 -16.25
CA ARG A 582 -9.17 8.07 -15.44
C ARG A 582 -9.25 7.38 -14.08
N LYS A 583 -8.97 6.07 -14.01
CA LYS A 583 -8.97 5.31 -12.74
C LYS A 583 -7.88 5.78 -11.75
N ALA A 584 -6.77 6.34 -12.24
CA ALA A 584 -5.73 6.95 -11.41
C ALA A 584 -6.18 8.27 -10.74
N MET A 585 -7.27 8.89 -11.20
CA MET A 585 -7.83 10.08 -10.58
C MET A 585 -8.57 9.76 -9.28
N ARG A 586 -8.15 10.45 -8.22
CA ARG A 586 -8.94 10.59 -7.00
C ARG A 586 -10.13 11.53 -7.23
N PRO A 587 -11.33 11.18 -6.73
CA PRO A 587 -12.48 12.08 -6.71
C PRO A 587 -12.16 13.47 -6.15
N ASN A 588 -12.72 14.50 -6.77
CA ASN A 588 -12.71 15.90 -6.35
C ASN A 588 -11.30 16.52 -6.19
N ILE A 589 -10.29 15.97 -6.87
CA ILE A 589 -8.95 16.56 -6.97
C ILE A 589 -8.75 17.13 -8.38
N LYS A 590 -8.20 18.35 -8.44
CA LYS A 590 -7.78 19.01 -9.68
C LYS A 590 -6.38 18.54 -10.08
N TYR A 591 -6.26 17.90 -11.24
CA TYR A 591 -5.00 17.50 -11.86
C TYR A 591 -4.66 18.53 -12.95
N ARG A 592 -3.40 18.95 -13.05
CA ARG A 592 -2.94 19.90 -14.08
C ARG A 592 -1.82 19.29 -14.88
N LEU A 593 -2.14 18.85 -16.10
CA LEU A 593 -1.24 18.11 -16.97
C LEU A 593 -0.81 19.01 -18.13
N PRO A 594 0.49 19.09 -18.49
CA PRO A 594 0.91 19.81 -19.68
C PRO A 594 0.39 19.08 -20.92
N SER A 595 -0.23 19.84 -21.83
CA SER A 595 -0.46 19.37 -23.20
C SER A 595 0.83 19.44 -24.02
N VAL A 596 0.84 18.83 -25.20
CA VAL A 596 1.96 18.93 -26.17
C VAL A 596 2.14 20.39 -26.64
N GLN A 597 1.06 21.17 -26.73
CA GLN A 597 1.12 22.61 -27.02
C GLN A 597 1.78 23.43 -25.89
N GLY A 598 1.86 22.89 -24.67
CA GLY A 598 2.56 23.47 -23.52
C GLY A 598 1.66 24.13 -22.47
N GLU A 599 0.45 24.59 -22.82
CA GLU A 599 -0.55 24.97 -21.82
C GLU A 599 -1.06 23.74 -21.05
N LYS A 600 -1.57 23.97 -19.83
CA LYS A 600 -2.00 22.89 -18.93
C LYS A 600 -3.51 22.66 -19.04
N LEU A 601 -3.88 21.40 -19.24
CA LEU A 601 -5.24 20.91 -19.07
C LEU A 601 -5.54 20.72 -17.59
N GLU A 602 -6.70 21.22 -17.11
CA GLU A 602 -7.18 20.99 -15.75
C GLU A 602 -8.26 19.90 -15.74
N LEU A 603 -7.91 18.70 -15.27
CA LEU A 603 -8.81 17.56 -15.20
C LEU A 603 -9.37 17.37 -13.79
N VAL A 604 -10.68 17.13 -13.68
CA VAL A 604 -11.36 16.83 -12.42
C VAL A 604 -12.28 15.63 -12.59
N ARG A 605 -12.11 14.61 -11.74
CA ARG A 605 -13.08 13.52 -11.60
C ARG A 605 -14.04 13.84 -10.47
N ALA A 606 -15.30 14.13 -10.79
CA ALA A 606 -16.34 14.47 -9.83
C ALA A 606 -17.55 13.56 -10.03
N LYS A 607 -18.50 13.54 -9.08
CA LYS A 607 -19.82 13.00 -9.38
C LYS A 607 -20.58 13.98 -10.23
N ASP A 608 -21.18 13.50 -11.31
CA ASP A 608 -22.18 14.24 -12.06
C ASP A 608 -23.48 14.31 -11.22
N GLU A 609 -24.13 15.47 -11.21
CA GLU A 609 -25.29 15.71 -10.34
C GLU A 609 -26.56 15.02 -10.85
N GLU A 610 -26.65 14.73 -12.15
CA GLU A 610 -27.81 14.09 -12.76
C GLU A 610 -27.69 12.56 -12.74
N SER A 611 -26.53 12.02 -13.12
CA SER A 611 -26.33 10.55 -13.18
C SER A 611 -25.82 9.94 -11.87
N ASN A 612 -25.29 10.75 -10.94
CA ASN A 612 -24.62 10.30 -9.70
C ASN A 612 -23.35 9.43 -9.95
N GLU A 613 -22.91 9.31 -11.21
CA GLU A 613 -21.70 8.61 -11.64
C GLU A 613 -20.46 9.50 -11.65
N TYR A 614 -19.27 8.88 -11.64
CA TYR A 614 -18.00 9.62 -11.66
C TYR A 614 -17.54 9.97 -13.08
N VAL A 615 -17.85 11.19 -13.52
CA VAL A 615 -17.42 11.75 -14.80
C VAL A 615 -16.09 12.51 -14.65
N VAL A 616 -15.28 12.53 -15.71
CA VAL A 616 -14.11 13.43 -15.80
C VAL A 616 -14.47 14.64 -16.63
N THR A 617 -14.25 15.82 -16.07
CA THR A 617 -14.33 17.11 -16.77
C THR A 617 -12.92 17.63 -17.06
N ILE A 618 -12.72 18.21 -18.23
CA ILE A 618 -11.49 18.86 -18.68
C ILE A 618 -11.78 20.36 -18.80
N ASN A 619 -10.91 21.19 -18.22
CA ASN A 619 -11.04 22.65 -18.10
C ASN A 619 -12.37 23.13 -17.48
N GLY A 620 -13.09 22.23 -16.79
CA GLY A 620 -14.41 22.50 -16.21
C GLY A 620 -15.54 22.63 -17.24
N LYS A 621 -15.34 22.16 -18.48
CA LYS A 621 -16.34 22.21 -19.57
C LYS A 621 -16.55 20.85 -20.21
N ALA A 622 -15.59 20.40 -21.03
CA ALA A 622 -15.68 19.14 -21.77
C ALA A 622 -15.75 17.94 -20.82
N LYS A 623 -16.66 17.00 -21.05
CA LYS A 623 -16.78 15.72 -20.36
C LYS A 623 -16.16 14.61 -21.21
N ILE A 624 -15.49 13.66 -20.57
CA ILE A 624 -15.08 12.40 -21.22
C ILE A 624 -16.29 11.46 -21.26
N THR A 625 -16.80 11.18 -22.47
CA THR A 625 -18.00 10.33 -22.70
C THR A 625 -17.64 8.85 -22.79
N GLN A 626 -16.57 8.53 -23.53
CA GLN A 626 -15.95 7.20 -23.62
C GLN A 626 -14.45 7.36 -23.47
N GLY A 627 -13.73 6.39 -22.91
CA GLY A 627 -12.28 6.54 -22.80
C GLY A 627 -11.52 5.35 -22.25
N GLU A 628 -10.19 5.51 -22.27
CA GLU A 628 -9.21 4.45 -22.05
C GLU A 628 -9.30 3.37 -23.16
N THR A 629 -9.60 3.81 -24.40
CA THR A 629 -9.46 3.01 -25.63
C THR A 629 -7.97 2.89 -25.95
N LEU A 630 -7.47 1.66 -26.12
CA LEU A 630 -6.04 1.39 -26.27
C LEU A 630 -5.60 1.45 -27.74
N ALA A 631 -4.55 2.23 -27.99
CA ALA A 631 -3.84 2.28 -29.26
C ALA A 631 -2.40 1.76 -29.10
N SER A 632 -1.79 1.35 -30.21
CA SER A 632 -0.39 0.90 -30.26
C SER A 632 0.58 1.99 -29.80
N ASN A 633 0.22 3.27 -29.94
CA ASN A 633 0.99 4.43 -29.51
C ASN A 633 0.28 5.32 -28.46
N GLY A 634 -0.72 4.81 -27.72
CA GLY A 634 -1.30 5.59 -26.62
C GLY A 634 -2.70 5.21 -26.15
N LEU A 635 -3.39 6.19 -25.57
CA LEU A 635 -4.79 6.11 -25.15
C LEU A 635 -5.64 7.18 -25.82
N LEU A 636 -6.85 6.80 -26.26
CA LEU A 636 -7.86 7.71 -26.76
C LEU A 636 -9.00 7.87 -25.75
N HIS A 637 -9.40 9.12 -25.49
CA HIS A 637 -10.56 9.49 -24.69
C HIS A 637 -11.47 10.40 -25.52
N VAL A 638 -12.71 10.00 -25.72
CA VAL A 638 -13.73 10.74 -26.47
C VAL A 638 -14.28 11.87 -25.60
N ILE A 639 -14.39 13.07 -26.17
CA ILE A 639 -14.93 14.26 -25.48
C ILE A 639 -16.09 14.91 -26.24
N ASP A 640 -16.99 15.53 -25.48
CA ASP A 640 -18.21 16.19 -25.99
C ASP A 640 -18.02 17.65 -26.44
N GLN A 641 -16.85 18.25 -26.19
CA GLN A 641 -16.53 19.63 -26.55
C GLN A 641 -15.05 19.79 -26.94
N VAL A 642 -14.77 20.63 -27.94
CA VAL A 642 -13.41 21.00 -28.35
C VAL A 642 -12.69 21.78 -27.24
N LEU A 643 -11.45 21.39 -26.93
CA LEU A 643 -10.58 22.04 -25.95
C LEU A 643 -9.86 23.24 -26.57
N VAL A 644 -10.01 24.41 -25.98
CA VAL A 644 -9.45 25.67 -26.50
C VAL A 644 -8.40 26.22 -25.52
N PRO A 645 -7.16 26.52 -25.96
CA PRO A 645 -6.15 27.19 -25.14
C PRO A 645 -6.65 28.51 -24.53
N GLY A 646 -6.11 28.89 -23.37
CA GLY A 646 -6.47 30.15 -22.69
C GLY A 646 -7.83 30.18 -21.99
N GLN A 647 -8.71 29.19 -22.16
CA GLN A 647 -10.01 29.14 -21.44
C GLN A 647 -9.85 28.79 -19.95
N LYS A 648 -9.55 29.81 -19.14
CA LYS A 648 -9.66 29.73 -17.68
C LYS A 648 -11.12 29.58 -17.27
N GLY A 649 -11.44 28.48 -16.58
CA GLY A 649 -12.77 28.24 -16.01
C GLY A 649 -13.23 29.42 -15.15
N ARG A 650 -14.38 30.01 -15.51
CA ARG A 650 -15.01 31.17 -14.85
C ARG A 650 -15.43 30.80 -13.41
N ASN A 651 -14.54 30.99 -12.43
CA ASN A 651 -14.85 31.01 -11.01
C ASN A 651 -13.73 31.70 -10.21
N GLY A 652 -13.76 33.04 -10.19
CA GLY A 652 -12.87 33.87 -9.36
C GLY A 652 -12.45 35.18 -10.03
N ALA A 653 -13.01 36.29 -9.54
CA ALA A 653 -12.60 37.69 -9.72
C ALA A 653 -12.19 38.17 -11.14
N ALA A 654 -13.02 39.04 -11.74
CA ALA A 654 -12.65 39.78 -12.93
C ALA A 654 -11.48 40.74 -12.65
N GLY A 655 -10.36 40.56 -13.36
CA GLY A 655 -9.30 41.55 -13.52
C GLY A 655 -9.34 42.05 -14.95
N ALA A 656 -9.59 43.35 -15.14
CA ALA A 656 -9.54 43.97 -16.46
C ALA A 656 -8.09 44.06 -16.96
N GLY A 657 -7.90 43.83 -18.26
CA GLY A 657 -6.64 44.03 -18.96
C GLY A 657 -6.95 44.32 -20.42
N GLU A 658 -6.74 45.56 -20.84
CA GLU A 658 -6.88 46.01 -22.22
C GLU A 658 -5.72 45.51 -23.08
N GLY A 659 -5.99 45.23 -24.35
CA GLY A 659 -5.00 44.78 -25.32
C GLY A 659 -5.66 44.43 -26.65
N GLU A 660 -5.67 45.39 -27.59
CA GLU A 660 -6.23 45.20 -28.93
C GLU A 660 -5.39 44.21 -29.75
N GLY A 661 -6.08 43.27 -30.41
CA GLY A 661 -5.48 42.31 -31.33
C GLY A 661 -6.47 41.20 -31.69
N ASN A 662 -6.99 41.22 -32.92
CA ASN A 662 -7.89 40.18 -33.43
C ASN A 662 -7.13 38.86 -33.58
N ASN A 663 -7.26 37.96 -32.60
CA ASN A 663 -6.81 36.57 -32.68
C ASN A 663 -8.02 35.64 -32.76
N LEU A 664 -7.94 34.51 -33.49
CA LEU A 664 -9.01 33.50 -33.54
C LEU A 664 -9.48 33.07 -32.14
N ILE A 665 -8.54 32.99 -31.18
CA ILE A 665 -8.83 32.68 -29.76
C ILE A 665 -9.83 33.67 -29.13
N SER A 666 -9.86 34.95 -29.52
CA SER A 666 -10.87 35.90 -29.04
C SER A 666 -12.25 35.69 -29.67
N VAL A 667 -12.31 35.21 -30.92
CA VAL A 667 -13.58 34.83 -31.58
C VAL A 667 -14.18 33.62 -30.88
N ILE A 668 -13.38 32.58 -30.63
CA ILE A 668 -13.79 31.36 -29.93
C ILE A 668 -14.15 31.63 -28.44
N ASN A 669 -13.57 32.68 -27.83
CA ASN A 669 -13.86 33.06 -26.44
C ASN A 669 -15.03 34.05 -26.27
N GLY A 670 -15.59 34.58 -27.37
CA GLY A 670 -16.80 35.40 -27.39
C GLY A 670 -16.58 36.86 -26.98
N ALA A 671 -16.60 37.77 -27.96
CA ALA A 671 -16.85 39.19 -27.70
C ALA A 671 -18.31 39.40 -27.27
N GLY A 672 -18.54 40.30 -26.31
CA GLY A 672 -19.87 40.53 -25.72
C GLY A 672 -20.87 41.20 -26.67
N GLU A 673 -22.16 40.91 -26.46
CA GLU A 673 -23.28 41.46 -27.23
C GLU A 673 -23.27 42.99 -27.28
N THR A 674 -23.27 43.56 -28.49
CA THR A 674 -23.54 44.99 -28.69
C THR A 674 -25.04 45.25 -28.58
N VAL A 675 -25.49 45.72 -27.41
CA VAL A 675 -26.86 46.21 -27.23
C VAL A 675 -26.98 47.62 -27.80
N GLU A 676 -27.77 47.78 -28.86
CA GLU A 676 -28.23 49.10 -29.31
C GLU A 676 -29.29 49.68 -28.36
N GLY A 677 -29.20 50.99 -28.11
CA GLY A 677 -30.37 51.83 -27.79
C GLY A 677 -30.42 52.44 -26.39
N GLY A 678 -30.83 53.71 -26.34
CA GLY A 678 -31.30 54.36 -25.11
C GLY A 678 -30.59 55.67 -24.76
N ALA A 679 -31.05 56.79 -25.33
CA ALA A 679 -30.64 58.12 -24.86
C ALA A 679 -31.44 58.54 -23.61
N GLY A 680 -30.78 59.23 -22.67
CA GLY A 680 -31.44 60.04 -21.63
C GLY A 680 -30.78 59.99 -20.26
N GLY A 681 -30.62 61.16 -19.61
CA GLY A 681 -30.27 61.26 -18.19
C GLY A 681 -29.18 62.29 -17.88
N GLU A 682 -29.58 63.51 -17.52
CA GLU A 682 -28.71 64.50 -16.88
C GLU A 682 -28.37 64.05 -15.43
N GLY A 683 -27.17 64.36 -14.91
CA GLY A 683 -26.80 63.95 -13.55
C GLY A 683 -25.45 64.47 -13.07
N SER A 684 -25.45 65.63 -12.43
CA SER A 684 -24.29 66.41 -11.98
C SER A 684 -23.47 65.83 -10.81
N VAL A 685 -22.15 66.07 -10.86
CA VAL A 685 -21.29 66.59 -9.77
C VAL A 685 -21.25 65.87 -8.41
N SER A 686 -20.07 65.40 -8.00
CA SER A 686 -19.34 66.02 -6.87
C SER A 686 -17.86 65.62 -6.81
N VAL A 687 -17.00 66.64 -6.60
CA VAL A 687 -15.59 66.50 -6.24
C VAL A 687 -15.50 66.59 -4.71
N GLY A 688 -14.72 65.70 -4.09
CA GLY A 688 -14.32 65.80 -2.69
C GLY A 688 -12.81 65.65 -2.55
N GLY A 689 -12.11 66.72 -2.17
CA GLY A 689 -10.65 66.74 -1.96
C GLY A 689 -10.25 67.27 -0.57
N GLY A 690 -8.96 67.15 -0.26
CA GLY A 690 -8.35 67.41 1.06
C GLY A 690 -8.06 66.08 1.76
N GLY A 691 -6.83 65.70 2.12
CA GLY A 691 -5.70 66.44 2.70
C GLY A 691 -5.27 65.63 3.93
N GLY A 692 -4.03 65.65 4.47
CA GLY A 692 -2.80 66.34 4.13
C GLY A 692 -1.83 66.19 5.32
N GLY A 693 -0.53 65.96 5.05
CA GLY A 693 0.55 65.87 6.05
C GLY A 693 0.58 64.59 6.92
N GLU A 694 1.71 64.16 7.50
CA GLU A 694 3.15 64.39 7.30
C GLU A 694 3.89 63.66 8.46
N GLY A 695 5.15 63.25 8.27
CA GLY A 695 6.09 63.02 9.39
C GLY A 695 6.50 61.57 9.73
N GLY A 696 7.68 61.15 9.25
CA GLY A 696 8.32 59.88 9.66
C GLY A 696 9.53 59.45 8.80
N SER A 697 10.67 60.13 8.92
CA SER A 697 11.92 59.89 8.14
C SER A 697 12.55 58.49 8.35
N VAL A 698 13.11 57.79 7.32
CA VAL A 698 14.50 57.90 6.72
C VAL A 698 15.61 57.69 7.78
N ILE A 699 16.65 56.84 7.63
CA ILE A 699 17.84 56.84 6.72
C ILE A 699 18.38 55.37 6.60
N VAL A 700 18.52 54.71 5.45
CA VAL A 700 19.52 54.76 4.32
C VAL A 700 20.96 54.28 4.61
N GLY A 701 21.38 53.28 3.83
CA GLY A 701 22.71 53.07 3.23
C GLY A 701 22.49 52.08 2.07
N GLY A 702 22.84 52.32 0.80
CA GLY A 702 23.97 53.08 0.23
C GLY A 702 25.06 52.06 -0.11
N GLY A 703 25.26 51.66 -1.38
CA GLY A 703 25.96 52.42 -2.44
C GLY A 703 27.45 52.01 -2.39
N GLU A 704 28.23 51.72 -3.43
CA GLU A 704 28.31 52.07 -4.86
C GLU A 704 29.14 50.93 -5.55
N GLY A 705 29.44 50.88 -6.85
CA GLY A 705 29.19 51.77 -7.99
C GLY A 705 29.74 51.17 -9.29
N ALA A 706 29.37 51.75 -10.44
CA ALA A 706 29.81 51.34 -11.78
C ALA A 706 30.85 52.33 -12.35
N SER A 707 31.55 51.97 -13.44
CA SER A 707 31.93 52.95 -14.49
C SER A 707 32.37 52.36 -15.83
N ASN A 708 32.06 53.12 -16.88
CA ASN A 708 32.19 52.86 -18.33
C ASN A 708 33.61 53.08 -18.90
N VAL A 709 33.79 52.74 -20.19
CA VAL A 709 34.37 53.53 -21.34
C VAL A 709 34.50 52.54 -22.56
N VAL A 710 33.89 52.66 -23.75
CA VAL A 710 33.83 53.71 -24.82
C VAL A 710 35.14 53.72 -25.67
N THR A 711 35.22 53.52 -27.01
CA THR A 711 34.32 53.75 -28.19
C THR A 711 34.68 52.81 -29.39
N GLY A 712 33.85 52.70 -30.45
CA GLY A 712 34.31 52.21 -31.79
C GLY A 712 33.20 51.87 -32.82
N ASP A 713 33.18 52.56 -33.97
CA ASP A 713 32.21 52.53 -35.10
C ASP A 713 31.59 51.18 -35.56
N GLY A 714 30.36 51.24 -36.15
CA GLY A 714 29.81 50.08 -36.89
C GLY A 714 28.38 50.14 -37.47
N GLY A 715 27.50 51.02 -36.99
CA GLY A 715 26.13 51.21 -37.54
C GLY A 715 25.07 50.12 -37.19
N PRO A 716 23.78 50.48 -37.05
CA PRO A 716 22.74 49.53 -36.68
C PRO A 716 22.28 48.69 -37.88
N ARG A 717 22.65 47.40 -37.92
CA ARG A 717 21.90 46.41 -38.70
C ARG A 717 20.56 46.14 -38.01
N VAL A 718 19.47 46.60 -38.61
CA VAL A 718 18.12 46.18 -38.22
C VAL A 718 17.96 44.70 -38.59
N ILE A 719 18.25 43.79 -37.66
CA ILE A 719 17.81 42.41 -37.78
C ILE A 719 16.31 42.40 -37.50
N LYS A 720 15.54 42.42 -38.58
CA LYS A 720 14.10 42.23 -38.56
C LYS A 720 13.85 40.76 -38.23
N VAL A 721 13.77 40.43 -36.93
CA VAL A 721 13.38 39.09 -36.48
C VAL A 721 11.90 38.91 -36.79
N THR A 722 11.59 38.55 -38.04
CA THR A 722 10.40 37.75 -38.33
C THR A 722 10.64 36.40 -37.70
N SER A 723 10.15 36.21 -36.48
CA SER A 723 10.05 34.91 -35.84
C SER A 723 9.15 34.02 -36.70
N ARG A 724 9.77 33.28 -37.61
CA ARG A 724 9.11 32.11 -38.21
C ARG A 724 8.92 31.12 -37.07
N VAL A 725 7.67 30.84 -36.75
CA VAL A 725 7.33 29.63 -36.00
C VAL A 725 7.59 28.47 -36.95
N THR A 726 8.52 27.59 -36.60
CA THR A 726 8.76 26.33 -37.31
C THR A 726 8.17 25.20 -36.48
N LEU A 727 7.27 24.43 -37.09
CA LEU A 727 6.49 23.38 -36.43
C LEU A 727 7.39 22.19 -36.00
N PRO A 728 7.07 21.48 -34.91
CA PRO A 728 7.70 20.20 -34.61
C PRO A 728 7.36 19.20 -35.73
N GLY A 729 8.37 18.81 -36.51
CA GLY A 729 8.22 18.09 -37.78
C GLY A 729 8.83 18.80 -39.00
N SER A 730 9.20 20.07 -38.87
CA SER A 730 9.90 20.86 -39.91
C SER A 730 11.15 21.59 -39.40
N GLY A 731 11.67 21.15 -38.25
CA GLY A 731 12.92 21.65 -37.67
C GLY A 731 14.13 20.78 -38.06
N PRO A 732 15.36 21.31 -37.93
CA PRO A 732 16.59 20.51 -37.99
C PRO A 732 16.63 19.45 -36.88
N SER A 733 17.34 18.34 -37.13
CA SER A 733 17.76 17.40 -36.08
C SER A 733 18.66 18.07 -35.05
N ILE A 734 19.00 17.37 -33.96
CA ILE A 734 20.02 17.82 -33.01
C ILE A 734 21.34 18.09 -33.75
N TRP A 735 21.77 17.16 -34.61
CA TRP A 735 22.98 17.33 -35.42
C TRP A 735 22.89 18.51 -36.40
N ASP A 736 21.83 18.61 -37.22
CA ASP A 736 21.63 19.72 -38.15
C ASP A 736 21.65 21.10 -37.45
N SER A 737 21.20 21.17 -36.19
CA SER A 737 21.19 22.41 -35.41
C SER A 737 22.57 22.79 -34.89
N ILE A 738 23.36 21.79 -34.50
CA ILE A 738 24.77 21.96 -34.15
C ILE A 738 25.58 22.35 -35.40
N ASP A 739 25.25 21.77 -36.56
CA ASP A 739 25.92 22.05 -37.83
C ASP A 739 25.73 23.51 -38.29
N GLN A 740 24.56 24.09 -38.00
CA GLN A 740 24.10 25.42 -38.43
C GLN A 740 24.39 26.57 -37.43
N ASP A 741 24.61 26.29 -36.15
CA ASP A 741 24.90 27.32 -35.14
C ASP A 741 26.41 27.58 -35.01
N ALA A 742 26.80 28.86 -35.09
CA ALA A 742 28.19 29.30 -35.08
C ALA A 742 28.87 29.17 -33.71
N ASP A 743 28.11 29.00 -32.62
CA ASP A 743 28.64 28.86 -31.26
C ASP A 743 29.20 27.44 -30.95
N PHE A 744 29.13 26.52 -31.92
CA PHE A 744 29.47 25.09 -31.78
C PHE A 744 30.56 24.58 -32.75
N SER A 745 31.44 25.44 -33.28
CA SER A 745 32.44 25.03 -34.28
C SER A 745 33.41 23.94 -33.78
N ILE A 746 33.77 23.96 -32.49
CA ILE A 746 34.60 22.95 -31.83
C ILE A 746 33.78 21.68 -31.55
N LEU A 747 32.53 21.83 -31.06
CA LEU A 747 31.63 20.71 -30.79
C LEU A 747 31.35 19.89 -32.06
N LYS A 748 31.09 20.57 -33.18
CA LYS A 748 30.94 19.98 -34.52
C LYS A 748 32.16 19.15 -34.90
N SER A 749 33.37 19.71 -34.75
CA SER A 749 34.62 18.98 -35.02
C SER A 749 34.81 17.78 -34.09
N ALA A 750 34.36 17.87 -32.85
CA ALA A 750 34.44 16.78 -31.88
C ALA A 750 33.49 15.62 -32.23
N ILE A 751 32.22 15.93 -32.53
CA ILE A 751 31.21 14.95 -32.96
C ILE A 751 31.67 14.20 -34.21
N SER A 752 32.17 14.91 -35.23
CA SER A 752 32.70 14.26 -36.44
C SER A 752 34.00 13.49 -36.24
N THR A 753 34.75 13.77 -35.18
CA THR A 753 35.91 12.94 -34.81
C THR A 753 35.47 11.65 -34.10
N ALA A 754 34.37 11.72 -33.33
CA ALA A 754 33.77 10.57 -32.63
C ALA A 754 32.78 9.75 -33.49
N GLN A 755 32.42 10.20 -34.69
CA GLN A 755 31.44 9.56 -35.60
C GLN A 755 30.02 9.47 -35.02
N LEU A 756 29.62 10.47 -34.22
CA LEU A 756 28.32 10.51 -33.55
C LEU A 756 27.23 11.25 -34.33
N GLU A 757 27.50 11.72 -35.56
CA GLU A 757 26.50 12.40 -36.41
C GLU A 757 25.25 11.55 -36.62
N GLU A 758 25.41 10.30 -37.06
CA GLU A 758 24.28 9.40 -37.32
C GLU A 758 23.47 9.13 -36.03
N MET A 759 24.14 9.09 -34.87
CA MET A 759 23.49 8.92 -33.58
C MET A 759 22.64 10.14 -33.20
N LEU A 760 23.13 11.36 -33.49
CA LEU A 760 22.45 12.63 -33.23
C LEU A 760 21.45 13.04 -34.33
N ASP A 761 21.41 12.32 -35.46
CA ASP A 761 20.37 12.38 -36.49
C ASP A 761 19.25 11.34 -36.31
N ARG A 762 19.52 10.22 -35.61
CA ARG A 762 18.53 9.14 -35.42
C ARG A 762 17.23 9.66 -34.79
N PRO A 763 16.06 9.22 -35.27
CA PRO A 763 14.78 9.49 -34.60
C PRO A 763 14.80 8.94 -33.16
N GLY A 764 14.37 9.76 -32.22
CA GLY A 764 14.40 9.42 -30.80
C GLY A 764 13.86 10.55 -29.93
N THR A 765 14.06 10.42 -28.63
CA THR A 765 13.79 11.50 -27.67
C THR A 765 15.03 11.73 -26.84
N TYR A 766 15.87 12.68 -27.26
CA TYR A 766 17.12 12.98 -26.57
C TYR A 766 17.06 14.33 -25.85
N THR A 767 17.78 14.44 -24.74
CA THR A 767 18.21 15.72 -24.17
C THR A 767 19.72 15.81 -24.38
N PHE A 768 20.16 16.75 -25.21
CA PHE A 768 21.58 16.97 -25.46
C PHE A 768 22.06 18.25 -24.78
N PHE A 769 23.02 18.11 -23.88
CA PHE A 769 23.64 19.23 -23.20
C PHE A 769 24.83 19.73 -24.02
N ALA A 770 24.61 20.61 -25.01
CA ALA A 770 25.63 21.05 -25.96
C ALA A 770 26.61 22.07 -25.36
N PRO A 771 27.91 21.74 -25.17
CA PRO A 771 28.89 22.72 -24.72
C PRO A 771 29.29 23.68 -25.85
N THR A 772 29.32 24.98 -25.54
CA THR A 772 29.76 26.02 -26.49
C THR A 772 31.25 25.95 -26.81
N ASP A 773 31.69 26.65 -27.87
CA ASP A 773 33.11 26.86 -28.14
C ASP A 773 33.84 27.52 -26.95
N ARG A 774 33.15 28.36 -26.18
CA ARG A 774 33.68 28.93 -24.94
C ARG A 774 33.92 27.85 -23.87
N ALA A 775 33.02 26.88 -23.75
CA ALA A 775 33.14 25.76 -22.83
C ALA A 775 34.36 24.88 -23.15
N PHE A 776 34.61 24.59 -24.44
CA PHE A 776 35.80 23.85 -24.87
C PHE A 776 37.10 24.65 -24.67
N ASN A 777 37.10 25.95 -24.97
CA ASN A 777 38.26 26.81 -24.75
C ASN A 777 38.56 27.06 -23.25
N ALA A 778 37.62 26.77 -22.35
CA ALA A 778 37.83 26.82 -20.90
C ALA A 778 38.44 25.54 -20.30
N LEU A 779 38.69 24.51 -21.13
CA LEU A 779 39.41 23.30 -20.70
C LEU A 779 40.89 23.60 -20.39
N PRO A 780 41.56 22.80 -19.53
CA PRO A 780 42.99 22.94 -19.26
C PRO A 780 43.86 22.85 -20.52
N GLU A 781 45.04 23.50 -20.51
CA GLU A 781 45.98 23.43 -21.62
C GLU A 781 46.28 21.98 -22.03
N ASN A 782 46.25 21.72 -23.34
CA ASN A 782 46.38 20.41 -23.98
C ASN A 782 45.21 19.42 -23.79
N ALA A 783 44.18 19.72 -23.00
CA ALA A 783 43.03 18.81 -22.84
C ALA A 783 42.26 18.59 -24.16
N LEU A 784 41.85 19.67 -24.84
CA LEU A 784 41.14 19.56 -26.13
C LEU A 784 41.97 18.86 -27.23
N PRO A 785 43.26 19.19 -27.46
CA PRO A 785 44.11 18.43 -28.37
C PRO A 785 44.23 16.93 -28.03
N ASN A 786 44.33 16.57 -26.75
CA ASN A 786 44.40 15.16 -26.33
C ASN A 786 43.08 14.42 -26.56
N LEU A 787 41.94 15.09 -26.34
CA LEU A 787 40.61 14.54 -26.61
C LEU A 787 40.38 14.31 -28.12
N LEU A 788 40.74 15.28 -28.96
CA LEU A 788 40.66 15.15 -30.42
C LEU A 788 41.64 14.11 -30.98
N ALA A 789 42.68 13.74 -30.23
CA ALA A 789 43.61 12.67 -30.59
C ALA A 789 43.12 11.27 -30.17
N ASN A 790 42.03 11.15 -29.39
CA ASN A 790 41.48 9.89 -28.90
C ASN A 790 39.96 9.77 -29.15
N PRO A 791 39.54 9.29 -30.34
CA PRO A 791 38.13 9.19 -30.72
C PRO A 791 37.26 8.36 -29.77
N GLU A 792 37.79 7.28 -29.18
CA GLU A 792 37.03 6.40 -28.26
C GLU A 792 36.64 7.16 -26.98
N GLN A 793 37.61 7.79 -26.33
CA GLN A 793 37.39 8.61 -25.14
C GLN A 793 36.54 9.86 -25.44
N LEU A 794 36.62 10.38 -26.67
CA LEU A 794 35.78 11.49 -27.11
C LEU A 794 34.32 11.06 -27.29
N SER A 795 34.06 9.85 -27.79
CA SER A 795 32.71 9.27 -27.89
C SER A 795 32.08 9.13 -26.51
N GLU A 796 32.78 8.50 -25.55
CA GLU A 796 32.30 8.36 -24.17
C GLU A 796 31.93 9.72 -23.54
N ILE A 797 32.78 10.73 -23.72
CA ILE A 797 32.50 12.08 -23.18
C ILE A 797 31.30 12.71 -23.87
N LEU A 798 31.15 12.59 -25.19
CA LEU A 798 30.00 13.16 -25.91
C LEU A 798 28.69 12.42 -25.58
N GLU A 799 28.72 11.09 -25.45
CA GLU A 799 27.60 10.28 -24.97
C GLU A 799 27.19 10.62 -23.53
N TYR A 800 28.13 11.06 -22.68
CA TYR A 800 27.83 11.60 -21.34
C TYR A 800 27.10 12.96 -21.37
N HIS A 801 27.10 13.68 -22.50
CA HIS A 801 26.26 14.87 -22.70
C HIS A 801 24.87 14.54 -23.24
N VAL A 802 24.58 13.27 -23.60
CA VAL A 802 23.29 12.83 -24.13
C VAL A 802 22.53 12.03 -23.08
N VAL A 803 21.27 12.39 -22.87
CA VAL A 803 20.33 11.69 -21.99
C VAL A 803 19.13 11.22 -22.81
N GLU A 804 18.63 10.02 -22.55
CA GLU A 804 17.36 9.55 -23.11
C GLU A 804 16.16 10.21 -22.41
N ASN A 805 15.10 10.46 -23.19
CA ASN A 805 13.94 11.31 -22.90
C ASN A 805 14.21 12.81 -23.02
N VAL A 806 13.16 13.57 -23.33
CA VAL A 806 13.18 15.04 -23.43
C VAL A 806 12.92 15.68 -22.05
N LEU A 807 13.88 16.45 -21.56
CA LEU A 807 13.75 17.27 -20.35
C LEU A 807 13.67 18.75 -20.72
N ASN A 808 12.49 19.35 -20.58
CA ASN A 808 12.33 20.81 -20.69
C ASN A 808 12.83 21.53 -19.43
N SER A 809 13.44 22.71 -19.57
CA SER A 809 13.97 23.53 -18.46
C SER A 809 12.92 23.84 -17.39
N LYS A 810 11.66 24.03 -17.80
CA LYS A 810 10.50 24.33 -16.93
C LYS A 810 9.96 23.11 -16.20
N ALA A 811 10.40 21.89 -16.55
CA ALA A 811 10.10 20.68 -15.79
C ALA A 811 10.94 20.60 -14.50
N VAL A 812 12.11 21.24 -14.47
CA VAL A 812 13.00 21.27 -13.30
C VAL A 812 12.49 22.31 -12.30
N SER A 813 11.77 21.85 -11.27
CA SER A 813 11.24 22.73 -10.22
C SER A 813 12.37 23.32 -9.35
N PRO A 814 12.28 24.60 -8.91
CA PRO A 814 13.28 25.24 -8.06
C PRO A 814 13.58 24.41 -6.80
N GLY A 815 14.86 24.18 -6.52
CA GLY A 815 15.32 23.40 -5.36
C GLY A 815 15.22 21.88 -5.50
N VAL A 816 14.76 21.36 -6.64
CA VAL A 816 14.78 19.92 -6.96
C VAL A 816 16.05 19.59 -7.74
N ALA A 817 16.66 18.43 -7.41
CA ALA A 817 17.73 17.82 -8.18
C ALA A 817 17.20 16.55 -8.85
N ILE A 818 17.41 16.43 -10.16
CA ILE A 818 16.95 15.30 -10.98
C ILE A 818 18.20 14.58 -11.51
N PRO A 819 18.52 13.37 -11.01
CA PRO A 819 19.53 12.52 -11.63
C PRO A 819 18.97 11.91 -12.92
N LEU A 820 19.78 11.89 -13.97
CA LEU A 820 19.46 11.35 -15.29
C LEU A 820 20.58 10.39 -15.70
N ALA A 821 20.23 9.25 -16.27
CA ALA A 821 21.21 8.35 -16.89
C ALA A 821 21.61 8.89 -18.28
N THR A 822 22.90 8.87 -18.57
CA THR A 822 23.45 9.29 -19.87
C THR A 822 23.65 8.09 -20.79
N LEU A 823 23.77 8.28 -22.11
CA LEU A 823 24.03 7.18 -23.06
C LEU A 823 25.33 6.40 -22.74
N GLN A 824 26.34 7.08 -22.20
CA GLN A 824 27.60 6.46 -21.74
C GLN A 824 27.41 5.49 -20.54
N GLY A 825 26.24 5.48 -19.88
CA GLY A 825 25.93 4.69 -18.68
C GLY A 825 26.18 5.41 -17.34
N GLY A 826 26.87 6.55 -17.36
CA GLY A 826 27.00 7.46 -16.22
C GLY A 826 25.70 8.18 -15.82
N GLN A 827 25.81 9.12 -14.87
CA GLN A 827 24.69 9.98 -14.45
C GLN A 827 25.06 11.46 -14.41
N VAL A 828 24.15 12.32 -14.90
CA VAL A 828 24.19 13.77 -14.74
C VAL A 828 23.06 14.25 -13.82
N THR A 829 23.30 15.26 -12.99
CA THR A 829 22.30 15.83 -12.09
C THR A 829 21.88 17.22 -12.57
N VAL A 830 20.63 17.37 -13.00
CA VAL A 830 20.04 18.66 -13.37
C VAL A 830 19.37 19.30 -12.15
N ARG A 831 19.60 20.60 -11.93
CA ARG A 831 19.03 21.38 -10.82
C ARG A 831 18.52 22.71 -11.32
N ASN A 832 17.52 23.27 -10.64
CA ASN A 832 17.08 24.65 -10.82
C ASN A 832 17.39 25.43 -9.54
N VAL A 833 18.37 26.34 -9.63
CA VAL A 833 18.85 27.18 -8.51
C VAL A 833 18.52 28.63 -8.85
N ASN A 834 17.61 29.23 -8.08
CA ASN A 834 17.18 30.63 -8.25
C ASN A 834 16.69 31.01 -9.67
N GLY A 835 16.11 30.05 -10.41
CA GLY A 835 15.62 30.25 -11.77
C GLY A 835 16.66 29.96 -12.87
N VAL A 836 17.89 29.61 -12.50
CA VAL A 836 18.95 29.18 -13.43
C VAL A 836 19.03 27.66 -13.40
N VAL A 837 19.00 27.02 -14.57
CA VAL A 837 19.18 25.57 -14.70
C VAL A 837 20.68 25.25 -14.78
N THR A 838 21.11 24.26 -14.02
CA THR A 838 22.50 23.79 -13.96
C THR A 838 22.57 22.27 -14.11
N VAL A 839 23.57 21.76 -14.81
CA VAL A 839 23.81 20.34 -15.06
C VAL A 839 25.18 19.99 -14.47
N ASN A 840 25.19 19.16 -13.42
CA ASN A 840 26.37 18.96 -12.56
C ASN A 840 26.94 20.29 -12.04
N SER A 841 28.01 20.80 -12.65
CA SER A 841 28.62 22.10 -12.34
C SER A 841 28.54 23.11 -13.50
N ALA A 842 27.94 22.73 -14.63
CA ALA A 842 27.72 23.57 -15.79
C ALA A 842 26.41 24.36 -15.66
N THR A 843 26.38 25.57 -16.20
CA THR A 843 25.22 26.47 -16.28
C THR A 843 24.60 26.33 -17.67
N VAL A 844 23.26 26.25 -17.75
CA VAL A 844 22.55 26.32 -19.03
C VAL A 844 22.41 27.79 -19.43
N GLU A 845 23.03 28.17 -20.55
CA GLU A 845 23.02 29.53 -21.11
C GLU A 845 21.80 29.78 -22.01
N ARG A 846 21.43 28.78 -22.82
CA ARG A 846 20.30 28.82 -23.75
C ARG A 846 19.57 27.49 -23.66
N ALA A 847 18.37 27.49 -23.10
CA ALA A 847 17.60 26.28 -22.82
C ALA A 847 16.49 26.06 -23.85
N ASP A 848 15.98 24.83 -23.91
CA ASP A 848 14.77 24.47 -24.67
C ASP A 848 14.85 24.77 -26.19
N LEU A 849 16.01 24.53 -26.81
CA LEU A 849 16.09 24.48 -28.28
C LEU A 849 15.44 23.18 -28.76
N ILE A 850 14.33 23.26 -29.50
CA ILE A 850 13.52 22.09 -29.87
C ILE A 850 13.97 21.55 -31.23
N ASN A 851 14.17 20.23 -31.29
CA ASN A 851 14.60 19.47 -32.46
C ASN A 851 13.62 18.35 -32.80
N THR A 852 13.74 17.79 -34.01
CA THR A 852 12.89 16.66 -34.46
C THR A 852 13.09 15.38 -33.67
N ASN A 853 14.27 15.19 -33.06
CA ASN A 853 14.64 14.04 -32.24
C ASN A 853 15.01 14.39 -30.79
N GLY A 854 14.71 15.60 -30.30
CA GLY A 854 14.95 15.95 -28.90
C GLY A 854 14.96 17.44 -28.56
N ILE A 855 15.69 17.79 -27.49
CA ILE A 855 15.96 19.16 -27.07
C ILE A 855 17.47 19.36 -26.83
N ILE A 856 18.01 20.49 -27.29
CA ILE A 856 19.35 20.96 -26.92
C ILE A 856 19.24 21.98 -25.76
N HIS A 857 20.08 21.78 -24.73
CA HIS A 857 20.41 22.79 -23.73
C HIS A 857 21.87 23.20 -23.87
N VAL A 858 22.12 24.46 -24.18
CA VAL A 858 23.45 25.01 -24.39
C VAL A 858 24.11 25.29 -23.05
N ILE A 859 25.32 24.76 -22.82
CA ILE A 859 26.00 24.82 -21.52
C ILE A 859 27.38 25.52 -21.56
N ASP A 860 27.76 26.09 -20.40
CA ASP A 860 28.98 26.89 -20.22
C ASP A 860 30.28 26.09 -20.01
N LYS A 861 30.18 24.76 -19.84
CA LYS A 861 31.31 23.84 -19.56
C LYS A 861 31.10 22.49 -20.23
N VAL A 862 32.18 21.82 -20.59
CA VAL A 862 32.16 20.41 -20.99
C VAL A 862 31.91 19.54 -19.75
N LEU A 863 30.95 18.62 -19.82
CA LEU A 863 30.68 17.60 -18.83
C LEU A 863 31.71 16.47 -18.97
N ILE A 864 32.16 15.91 -17.84
CA ILE A 864 33.13 14.81 -17.78
C ILE A 864 32.54 13.76 -16.81
N PRO A 865 32.53 12.46 -17.18
CA PRO A 865 32.05 11.36 -16.32
C PRO A 865 32.74 11.26 -14.95
#